data_AF-A0A1J7ILC6-F1
#
_entry.id   AF-A0A1J7ILC6-F1
#
_cell.length_a   1.000
_cell.length_b   1.000
_cell.length_c   1.000
_cell.angle_alpha   90.00
_cell.angle_beta   90.00
_cell.angle_gamma   90.00
#
_symmetry.space_group_name_H-M   'P 1'
#
loop_
_entity.id
_entity.type
_entity.pdbx_description
1 polymer ?
#
loop_
_entity_poly.entity_id
_entity_poly.type
_entity_poly.pdbx_seq_one_letter_code
_entity_poly.pdbx_strand_id
1 'polypeptide(L)'
;MAPDSKSTYDPPIPSYDEAVGTSTAASRDAFENEAWTPTADDGDEDREGHSLLRNAAPNATANRPDRHRSGGYRAPTVETDDDDSIFGAQGGSDTDDEAGHVRREMFEMDMIDAEHDDDRSSNFSALLWGKRIGFPLSLPRWRWSWRPRLPRMQIRLGQDDGGGARSTSDDAADEGPAPPRWKRWCFPLTWPEINNMALLMVVGRLLVVMIVLGFLYLLFFSDLFTGITRRMGSQMFDPESVRLHVQSSVDPLRMRENLREFTRYPHIAGTEGDYGLALDTRSKFVSYGLEDITVDQYWVYLNYPTADGRAVEILGDNDQPVWSAGLEEMDVKGPDAGHQTFAFHGHSKSGDVKGPLIYVNYGSREDFKTLQDSGIDTRGAIALVRYRSSDDDGALKVKAAEMAGFAGCLIYTDPADDGFLKGGSAPEGRWMPRDGVLRQAVSLTNWVVGDPLTPGWESVKTMPRLAKEKSPGLVQIPSLPLSWGDAEVLLSRLRGFGQRVNEEWVGGVPTVGEWWTGNLSSPIVRLKNEQDEDEKKSIWNVYGRISGVEQSSKSIIIGNHRDAWTLGATDPGSGTAVFLELARIFGDLLRRGWRPLRTIEFMSWDAEEYNLAGSTEFVEKNTDNLRDDAMVYINLDMAVTGSEFHASGSPVFRKLLLSILNRVSDPNVNTTIRDLFGQRHGDIEDLGYDSDYVAFQDIAGTSSLDLAFTSQGAPSFSAYDNFEWMETVGDPGFVYHTLLGQIVGLLALELADRPILPFDMSAYAGSIGRWVDELQEWSANKGANQAGATPLGFAALKEASAEVTLAVHEFEQWELEWESRIVAASGWESNGLGQGRENYNNRMAHFETKLLDLEQGGGIPNRTQFKHVIFGPPLWSADDGVHFPAIRDAILAGDWTLANQTVEKVAKIIRDAGANLWQEH
;
A
#
# COMPACT_ATOMS: atom_id res chain seq x y z
N MET A 1 -24.75 27.83 28.01
CA MET A 1 -24.29 26.43 27.91
C MET A 1 -23.35 26.36 26.74
N ALA A 2 -22.08 26.05 26.99
CA ALA A 2 -21.12 25.69 25.95
C ALA A 2 -21.16 24.17 25.75
N PRO A 3 -20.83 23.63 24.57
CA PRO A 3 -20.70 22.19 24.36
C PRO A 3 -19.42 21.67 25.02
N ASP A 4 -19.49 20.49 25.65
CA ASP A 4 -18.34 19.88 26.31
C ASP A 4 -17.23 19.50 25.31
N SER A 5 -16.00 19.88 25.64
CA SER A 5 -14.80 19.33 25.03
C SER A 5 -14.62 17.89 25.51
N LYS A 6 -14.82 16.92 24.62
CA LYS A 6 -14.30 15.56 24.86
C LYS A 6 -12.80 15.66 25.02
N SER A 7 -12.25 15.18 26.14
CA SER A 7 -10.80 15.05 26.29
C SER A 7 -10.30 14.02 25.29
N THR A 8 -9.50 14.45 24.31
CA THR A 8 -8.50 13.57 23.71
C THR A 8 -7.66 13.00 24.85
N TYR A 9 -7.56 11.67 24.90
CA TYR A 9 -6.58 11.01 25.73
C TYR A 9 -5.25 11.13 24.98
N ASP A 10 -4.45 12.14 25.30
CA ASP A 10 -3.02 12.14 24.96
C ASP A 10 -2.35 11.04 25.82
N PRO A 11 -1.90 9.90 25.25
CA PRO A 11 -0.97 9.05 25.96
C PRO A 11 0.31 9.86 26.25
N PRO A 12 0.99 9.62 27.38
CA PRO A 12 2.29 10.23 27.62
C PRO A 12 3.26 9.79 26.51
N ILE A 13 3.99 10.75 25.93
CA ILE A 13 5.02 10.48 24.92
C ILE A 13 6.05 9.53 25.55
N PRO A 14 6.28 8.32 25.01
CA PRO A 14 7.31 7.42 25.52
C PRO A 14 8.69 8.03 25.25
N SER A 15 9.59 7.94 26.23
CA SER A 15 11.02 8.20 25.97
C SER A 15 11.60 7.12 25.05
N TYR A 16 12.73 7.42 24.39
CA TYR A 16 13.39 6.44 23.52
C TYR A 16 13.68 5.10 24.25
N ASP A 17 14.21 5.18 25.47
CA ASP A 17 14.50 4.01 26.31
C ASP A 17 13.23 3.21 26.69
N GLU A 18 12.08 3.86 26.82
CA GLU A 18 10.78 3.19 27.02
C GLU A 18 10.28 2.56 25.70
N ALA A 19 10.46 3.23 24.56
CA ALA A 19 10.01 2.75 23.25
C ALA A 19 10.80 1.55 22.72
N VAL A 20 12.12 1.48 22.97
CA VAL A 20 12.97 0.32 22.62
C VAL A 20 13.06 -0.72 23.74
N GLY A 21 12.76 -0.33 24.99
CA GLY A 21 12.88 -1.19 26.15
C GLY A 21 11.95 -2.40 26.10
N THR A 22 12.51 -3.61 26.16
CA THR A 22 11.71 -4.84 26.29
C THR A 22 11.12 -4.93 27.71
N SER A 23 9.91 -4.38 27.89
CA SER A 23 9.17 -4.29 29.16
C SER A 23 8.65 -5.64 29.67
N THR A 24 9.58 -6.59 29.89
CA THR A 24 9.32 -7.86 30.55
C THR A 24 8.91 -7.64 32.02
N ALA A 25 7.59 -7.61 32.22
CA ALA A 25 6.85 -7.69 33.49
C ALA A 25 6.37 -6.38 34.18
N ALA A 26 6.07 -5.29 33.44
CA ALA A 26 5.45 -4.09 34.03
C ALA A 26 4.11 -3.62 33.40
N SER A 27 3.77 -4.01 32.17
CA SER A 27 2.57 -3.52 31.44
C SER A 27 1.37 -4.48 31.44
N ARG A 28 1.51 -5.72 31.96
CA ARG A 28 0.52 -6.80 31.78
C ARG A 28 -0.84 -6.63 32.48
N ASP A 29 -0.93 -5.86 33.55
CA ASP A 29 -2.15 -5.82 34.40
C ASP A 29 -3.13 -4.67 34.07
N ALA A 30 -2.87 -3.86 33.02
CA ALA A 30 -3.67 -2.66 32.73
C ALA A 30 -4.67 -2.79 31.57
N PHE A 31 -4.44 -3.69 30.59
CA PHE A 31 -5.22 -3.74 29.33
C PHE A 31 -5.61 -5.14 28.83
N GLU A 32 -5.30 -6.23 29.55
CA GLU A 32 -5.87 -7.56 29.25
C GLU A 32 -7.32 -7.67 29.76
N ASN A 33 -8.28 -7.12 29.02
CA ASN A 33 -9.71 -7.39 29.24
C ASN A 33 -10.56 -7.28 27.96
N GLU A 34 -10.08 -7.84 26.84
CA GLU A 34 -10.92 -8.40 25.77
C GLU A 34 -10.07 -9.22 24.79
N ALA A 35 -9.91 -10.53 25.07
CA ALA A 35 -9.27 -11.48 24.16
C ALA A 35 -10.21 -12.68 23.92
N TRP A 36 -10.71 -12.80 22.69
CA TRP A 36 -11.45 -13.97 22.22
C TRP A 36 -10.49 -15.12 21.94
N THR A 37 -10.76 -16.31 22.51
CA THR A 37 -10.02 -17.54 22.18
C THR A 37 -10.74 -18.35 21.10
N PRO A 38 -10.05 -18.81 20.04
CA PRO A 38 -10.52 -19.91 19.21
C PRO A 38 -10.47 -21.23 20.00
N THR A 39 -11.51 -22.05 19.88
CA THR A 39 -11.65 -23.32 20.61
C THR A 39 -10.85 -24.47 19.98
N ALA A 40 -10.09 -25.20 20.80
CA ALA A 40 -9.76 -26.60 20.58
C ALA A 40 -9.65 -27.34 21.93
N ASP A 41 -10.38 -28.47 22.06
CA ASP A 41 -10.16 -29.51 23.08
C ASP A 41 -8.72 -30.09 22.93
N ASP A 42 -8.09 -30.74 23.91
CA ASP A 42 -8.52 -31.32 25.19
C ASP A 42 -7.27 -31.53 26.09
N GLY A 43 -7.40 -31.81 27.40
CA GLY A 43 -6.31 -32.48 28.15
C GLY A 43 -5.89 -31.97 29.54
N ASP A 44 -6.84 -31.76 30.44
CA ASP A 44 -6.86 -32.13 31.88
C ASP A 44 -5.67 -32.03 32.87
N GLU A 45 -6.09 -31.81 34.12
CA GLU A 45 -5.49 -32.12 35.44
C GLU A 45 -4.61 -31.11 36.24
N ASP A 46 -4.99 -31.05 37.54
CA ASP A 46 -4.41 -30.46 38.76
C ASP A 46 -4.23 -28.94 38.89
N ARG A 47 -4.70 -28.20 39.92
CA ARG A 47 -5.28 -28.36 41.28
C ARG A 47 -4.43 -27.58 42.30
N GLU A 48 -5.12 -26.73 43.06
CA GLU A 48 -4.76 -26.25 44.42
C GLU A 48 -3.52 -25.32 44.55
N GLY A 49 -3.55 -24.24 45.36
CA GLY A 49 -4.65 -23.72 46.17
C GLY A 49 -4.33 -22.43 46.93
N HIS A 50 -5.33 -21.96 47.67
CA HIS A 50 -5.37 -20.88 48.68
C HIS A 50 -4.04 -20.30 49.21
N SER A 51 -3.96 -18.96 49.39
CA SER A 51 -4.36 -18.33 50.66
C SER A 51 -4.20 -16.80 50.71
N LEU A 52 -5.04 -16.17 51.52
CA LEU A 52 -5.17 -14.73 51.78
C LEU A 52 -4.18 -14.18 52.83
N LEU A 53 -3.82 -12.90 52.66
CA LEU A 53 -3.66 -11.85 53.69
C LEU A 53 -2.76 -12.07 54.94
N ARG A 54 -1.77 -11.18 55.13
CA ARG A 54 -1.76 -10.24 56.29
C ARG A 54 -0.69 -9.12 56.26
N ASN A 55 -1.10 -7.95 56.74
CA ASN A 55 -0.25 -6.78 57.01
C ASN A 55 0.69 -6.96 58.21
N ALA A 56 1.87 -6.31 58.18
CA ALA A 56 2.44 -5.58 59.33
C ALA A 56 3.66 -4.69 58.95
N ALA A 57 3.56 -3.39 59.22
CA ALA A 57 4.69 -2.47 59.45
C ALA A 57 5.00 -2.44 60.99
N PRO A 58 5.97 -1.66 61.58
CA PRO A 58 6.58 -0.40 61.11
C PRO A 58 8.04 -0.07 61.55
N ASN A 59 8.45 1.21 61.30
CA ASN A 59 9.61 1.99 61.81
C ASN A 59 10.99 1.71 61.16
N ALA A 60 11.75 2.71 60.66
CA ALA A 60 12.15 3.92 61.36
C ALA A 60 12.60 5.14 60.48
N THR A 61 12.50 6.32 61.10
CA THR A 61 13.20 7.62 60.90
C THR A 61 14.60 7.59 60.22
N ALA A 62 15.11 8.60 59.48
CA ALA A 62 14.72 9.98 59.13
C ALA A 62 15.44 10.39 57.80
N ASN A 63 15.56 11.63 57.26
CA ASN A 63 15.29 13.00 57.74
C ASN A 63 15.13 14.01 56.55
N ARG A 64 15.00 15.32 56.83
CA ARG A 64 15.15 16.46 55.88
C ARG A 64 16.14 17.52 56.39
N PRO A 65 16.49 18.53 55.58
CA PRO A 65 16.02 19.89 55.92
C PRO A 65 15.49 20.72 54.74
N ASP A 66 14.54 21.63 55.03
CA ASP A 66 13.87 22.53 54.06
C ASP A 66 14.55 23.90 53.88
N ARG A 67 14.15 24.66 52.84
CA ARG A 67 14.13 26.14 52.86
C ARG A 67 12.88 26.75 52.18
N HIS A 68 12.03 27.35 53.04
CA HIS A 68 11.07 28.47 52.88
C HIS A 68 10.76 29.11 51.50
N ARG A 69 9.46 29.24 51.13
CA ARG A 69 8.54 30.43 51.25
C ARG A 69 8.92 31.64 50.34
N SER A 70 8.00 32.46 49.80
CA SER A 70 6.53 32.48 49.66
C SER A 70 6.13 33.74 48.88
N GLY A 71 5.08 33.73 48.06
CA GLY A 71 4.49 34.98 47.52
C GLY A 71 3.44 34.73 46.44
N GLY A 72 2.26 35.34 46.57
CA GLY A 72 1.19 35.25 45.58
C GLY A 72 0.78 36.63 45.06
N TYR A 73 0.40 36.68 43.78
CA TYR A 73 -0.27 37.80 43.11
C TYR A 73 -0.97 37.22 41.86
N ARG A 74 -2.30 37.03 41.86
CA ARG A 74 -3.36 37.98 41.48
C ARG A 74 -3.28 38.45 40.01
N ALA A 75 -4.17 37.91 39.19
CA ALA A 75 -4.36 38.30 37.79
C ALA A 75 -5.00 39.70 37.65
N PRO A 76 -4.70 40.47 36.59
CA PRO A 76 -5.46 41.64 36.18
C PRO A 76 -6.59 41.26 35.20
N THR A 77 -7.74 41.91 35.38
CA THR A 77 -8.87 41.96 34.44
C THR A 77 -9.08 43.40 33.98
N VAL A 78 -10.03 43.59 33.04
CA VAL A 78 -10.72 44.85 32.64
C VAL A 78 -10.13 45.56 31.41
N GLU A 79 -10.85 45.45 30.29
CA GLU A 79 -11.60 46.52 29.56
C GLU A 79 -11.08 47.98 29.62
N THR A 80 -11.29 48.89 28.65
CA THR A 80 -11.77 48.91 27.25
C THR A 80 -11.33 50.28 26.64
N ASP A 81 -11.82 50.61 25.44
CA ASP A 81 -12.10 51.97 24.92
C ASP A 81 -11.12 52.60 23.89
N ASP A 82 -11.70 52.75 22.69
CA ASP A 82 -11.74 53.92 21.80
C ASP A 82 -10.63 54.26 20.78
N ASP A 83 -11.12 54.40 19.54
CA ASP A 83 -10.78 55.33 18.44
C ASP A 83 -9.31 55.50 17.98
N ASP A 84 -8.99 55.57 16.68
CA ASP A 84 -9.68 56.35 15.64
C ASP A 84 -9.33 55.87 14.19
N SER A 85 -9.76 56.67 13.20
CA SER A 85 -10.05 56.35 11.80
C SER A 85 -9.00 56.84 10.76
N ILE A 86 -9.38 56.82 9.45
CA ILE A 86 -8.69 57.34 8.22
C ILE A 86 -7.78 56.31 7.51
N PHE A 87 -7.96 55.85 6.26
CA PHE A 87 -8.68 56.30 5.03
C PHE A 87 -9.53 55.14 4.40
N GLY A 88 -10.40 55.26 3.37
CA GLY A 88 -10.97 56.41 2.63
C GLY A 88 -10.41 56.67 1.21
N ALA A 89 -11.09 56.51 0.05
CA ALA A 89 -12.44 56.03 -0.29
C ALA A 89 -12.59 55.79 -1.84
N GLN A 90 -13.79 55.34 -2.25
CA GLN A 90 -14.48 55.30 -3.57
C GLN A 90 -14.51 53.92 -4.26
N GLY A 91 -15.65 53.36 -4.69
CA GLY A 91 -17.06 53.79 -4.71
C GLY A 91 -17.77 53.17 -5.95
N GLY A 92 -19.06 52.82 -6.00
CA GLY A 92 -20.17 52.83 -5.01
C GLY A 92 -21.48 52.35 -5.69
N SER A 93 -22.64 52.52 -5.04
CA SER A 93 -24.05 52.42 -5.54
C SER A 93 -24.55 51.09 -6.14
N ASP A 94 -25.77 50.59 -5.90
CA ASP A 94 -26.93 51.00 -5.06
C ASP A 94 -27.77 49.73 -4.72
N THR A 95 -28.23 49.52 -3.47
CA THR A 95 -29.63 49.64 -2.94
C THR A 95 -30.69 48.70 -3.57
N ASP A 96 -31.72 48.16 -2.89
CA ASP A 96 -32.36 48.49 -1.60
C ASP A 96 -32.78 47.23 -0.76
N ASP A 97 -32.64 47.40 0.56
CA ASP A 97 -33.51 47.02 1.69
C ASP A 97 -34.81 46.20 1.50
N GLU A 98 -35.01 45.19 2.36
CA GLU A 98 -35.92 45.34 3.53
C GLU A 98 -35.67 44.27 4.61
N ALA A 99 -35.66 44.68 5.89
CA ALA A 99 -35.32 43.83 7.02
C ALA A 99 -36.54 43.45 7.90
N GLY A 100 -36.43 42.31 8.58
CA GLY A 100 -37.53 41.57 9.19
C GLY A 100 -38.37 42.25 10.28
N HIS A 101 -39.49 41.59 10.61
CA HIS A 101 -40.29 41.90 11.79
C HIS A 101 -40.94 40.68 12.46
N VAL A 102 -40.82 40.66 13.79
CA VAL A 102 -41.64 39.95 14.80
C VAL A 102 -41.42 38.44 15.06
N ARG A 103 -40.80 38.16 16.22
CA ARG A 103 -41.00 36.96 17.05
C ARG A 103 -42.35 37.00 17.80
N ARG A 104 -43.11 35.89 17.83
CA ARG A 104 -43.66 35.20 19.05
C ARG A 104 -44.86 34.30 18.73
N GLU A 105 -44.75 33.00 19.01
CA GLU A 105 -45.39 32.23 20.12
C GLU A 105 -44.81 30.78 20.07
N MET A 106 -44.29 30.11 21.13
CA MET A 106 -44.89 29.64 22.41
C MET A 106 -46.04 28.63 22.16
N PHE A 107 -46.13 27.40 22.70
CA PHE A 107 -45.46 26.60 23.79
C PHE A 107 -45.19 25.16 23.23
N GLU A 108 -44.15 24.38 23.63
CA GLU A 108 -44.14 23.32 24.70
C GLU A 108 -45.33 22.33 24.65
N MET A 109 -45.25 21.03 25.01
CA MET A 109 -44.32 20.15 25.75
C MET A 109 -44.60 18.69 25.26
N ASP A 110 -43.84 17.60 25.47
CA ASP A 110 -43.19 17.08 26.69
C ASP A 110 -42.03 16.12 26.37
N MET A 111 -41.05 16.04 27.29
CA MET A 111 -40.09 14.93 27.42
C MET A 111 -40.50 14.06 28.62
N ILE A 112 -40.33 12.73 28.57
CA ILE A 112 -40.11 11.89 29.77
C ILE A 112 -39.08 10.80 29.44
N ASP A 113 -38.06 10.70 30.30
CA ASP A 113 -36.96 9.72 30.29
C ASP A 113 -37.26 8.42 31.06
N ALA A 114 -36.27 7.50 31.03
CA ALA A 114 -35.77 6.67 32.15
C ALA A 114 -35.94 5.13 32.10
N GLU A 115 -34.86 4.46 31.65
CA GLU A 115 -33.95 3.61 32.46
C GLU A 115 -34.19 2.11 32.85
N HIS A 116 -33.07 1.37 32.73
CA HIS A 116 -32.51 0.18 33.45
C HIS A 116 -32.90 -1.31 33.13
N ASP A 117 -31.81 -2.05 32.82
CA ASP A 117 -31.35 -3.42 33.20
C ASP A 117 -31.78 -4.76 32.53
N ASP A 118 -30.77 -5.35 31.85
CA ASP A 118 -30.16 -6.71 31.97
C ASP A 118 -30.86 -8.06 31.63
N ASP A 119 -30.35 -8.73 30.58
CA ASP A 119 -29.43 -9.92 30.65
C ASP A 119 -29.68 -11.04 29.58
N ARG A 120 -28.56 -11.57 29.01
CA ARG A 120 -28.33 -12.86 28.29
C ARG A 120 -28.99 -13.26 26.95
N SER A 121 -28.19 -13.06 25.89
CA SER A 121 -27.61 -14.07 24.97
C SER A 121 -28.43 -14.97 23.99
N SER A 122 -28.08 -14.81 22.71
CA SER A 122 -27.72 -15.85 21.70
C SER A 122 -28.71 -16.28 20.57
N ASN A 123 -28.10 -16.32 19.36
CA ASN A 123 -28.34 -17.16 18.19
C ASN A 123 -29.53 -16.94 17.21
N PHE A 124 -29.18 -16.23 16.13
CA PHE A 124 -29.21 -16.68 14.72
C PHE A 124 -30.56 -17.01 14.01
N SER A 125 -30.78 -16.26 12.93
CA SER A 125 -31.56 -16.58 11.71
C SER A 125 -33.10 -16.54 11.73
N ALA A 126 -33.62 -16.26 10.52
CA ALA A 126 -35.00 -16.43 10.06
C ALA A 126 -36.11 -15.51 10.63
N LEU A 127 -36.36 -14.42 9.89
CA LEU A 127 -37.66 -14.08 9.28
C LEU A 127 -38.99 -14.37 10.04
N LEU A 128 -39.80 -13.30 10.11
CA LEU A 128 -41.27 -13.24 10.25
C LEU A 128 -41.86 -13.10 11.67
N TRP A 129 -42.17 -11.85 12.01
CA TRP A 129 -43.54 -11.36 12.30
C TRP A 129 -44.58 -12.36 12.83
N GLY A 130 -45.19 -12.05 13.99
CA GLY A 130 -46.62 -12.33 14.13
C GLY A 130 -47.23 -12.43 15.53
N LYS A 131 -47.70 -11.29 16.09
CA LYS A 131 -48.95 -11.20 16.88
C LYS A 131 -49.56 -9.80 16.72
N ARG A 132 -50.88 -9.57 16.72
CA ARG A 132 -52.06 -10.43 16.50
C ARG A 132 -53.26 -9.49 16.25
N ILE A 133 -53.96 -9.66 15.13
CA ILE A 133 -55.40 -9.36 15.06
C ILE A 133 -56.06 -10.63 14.51
N GLY A 134 -57.05 -11.15 15.23
CA GLY A 134 -57.77 -12.35 14.85
C GLY A 134 -59.12 -12.03 14.22
N PHE A 135 -59.65 -12.95 13.42
CA PHE A 135 -60.97 -13.60 13.57
C PHE A 135 -61.11 -14.67 12.46
N PRO A 136 -62.08 -15.61 12.56
CA PRO A 136 -61.89 -16.97 12.03
C PRO A 136 -62.61 -17.18 10.71
N LEU A 137 -62.19 -18.20 9.96
CA LEU A 137 -63.04 -18.99 9.06
C LEU A 137 -62.39 -20.36 8.82
N SER A 138 -63.16 -21.42 9.00
CA SER A 138 -62.74 -22.81 8.81
C SER A 138 -63.23 -23.38 7.47
N LEU A 139 -62.71 -24.57 7.11
CA LEU A 139 -63.05 -25.49 5.99
C LEU A 139 -62.02 -25.49 4.82
N PRO A 140 -61.91 -26.60 4.05
CA PRO A 140 -61.62 -27.96 4.52
C PRO A 140 -60.40 -28.57 3.78
N ARG A 141 -59.80 -29.64 4.33
CA ARG A 141 -58.65 -30.33 3.71
C ARG A 141 -59.05 -31.15 2.47
N TRP A 142 -58.50 -30.83 1.30
CA TRP A 142 -58.50 -31.70 0.11
C TRP A 142 -57.09 -32.18 -0.22
N ARG A 143 -56.94 -33.49 -0.46
CA ARG A 143 -55.67 -34.12 -0.87
C ARG A 143 -55.65 -34.36 -2.37
N TRP A 144 -54.62 -33.88 -3.05
CA TRP A 144 -54.39 -34.18 -4.46
C TRP A 144 -53.36 -35.31 -4.61
N SER A 145 -53.66 -36.28 -5.49
CA SER A 145 -52.71 -37.31 -5.92
C SER A 145 -52.98 -37.68 -7.38
N TRP A 146 -52.20 -37.11 -8.31
CA TRP A 146 -52.28 -37.44 -9.74
C TRP A 146 -50.87 -37.70 -10.29
N ARG A 147 -50.72 -38.82 -11.00
CA ARG A 147 -49.58 -39.13 -11.88
C ARG A 147 -50.11 -39.25 -13.31
N PRO A 148 -49.51 -38.60 -14.32
CA PRO A 148 -49.99 -38.71 -15.69
C PRO A 148 -49.55 -40.04 -16.34
N ARG A 149 -50.40 -40.58 -17.21
CA ARG A 149 -50.05 -41.57 -18.24
C ARG A 149 -50.55 -41.05 -19.59
N LEU A 150 -49.66 -40.97 -20.57
CA LEU A 150 -49.97 -40.53 -21.94
C LEU A 150 -50.57 -41.67 -22.77
N PRO A 151 -51.62 -41.44 -23.59
CA PRO A 151 -52.10 -42.40 -24.56
C PRO A 151 -51.33 -42.30 -25.90
N ARG A 152 -51.08 -43.45 -26.55
CA ARG A 152 -50.57 -43.51 -27.93
C ARG A 152 -51.68 -43.25 -28.94
N MET A 153 -51.42 -42.40 -29.94
CA MET A 153 -52.24 -42.35 -31.16
C MET A 153 -51.83 -43.45 -32.14
N GLN A 154 -52.81 -44.03 -32.82
CA GLN A 154 -52.62 -44.73 -34.10
C GLN A 154 -53.48 -44.06 -35.16
N ILE A 155 -52.87 -43.71 -36.29
CA ILE A 155 -53.55 -43.11 -37.44
C ILE A 155 -53.86 -44.23 -38.44
N ARG A 156 -55.08 -44.22 -39.01
CA ARG A 156 -55.42 -44.91 -40.25
C ARG A 156 -56.16 -43.95 -41.19
N LEU A 157 -55.69 -43.86 -42.43
CA LEU A 157 -56.36 -43.16 -43.53
C LEU A 157 -57.22 -44.13 -44.36
N GLY A 158 -58.13 -43.55 -45.16
CA GLY A 158 -59.08 -44.22 -46.07
C GLY A 158 -60.41 -43.46 -46.01
N GLN A 159 -60.64 -42.40 -46.80
CA GLN A 159 -60.77 -42.30 -48.27
C GLN A 159 -62.21 -42.58 -48.75
N ASP A 160 -62.79 -41.56 -49.38
CA ASP A 160 -63.89 -41.46 -50.37
C ASP A 160 -64.96 -42.58 -50.44
N ASP A 161 -66.24 -42.19 -50.35
CA ASP A 161 -67.01 -41.96 -51.59
C ASP A 161 -68.34 -41.21 -51.35
N GLY A 162 -68.72 -40.36 -52.31
CA GLY A 162 -69.97 -39.58 -52.26
C GLY A 162 -71.04 -40.14 -53.21
N GLY A 163 -72.07 -40.77 -52.67
CA GLY A 163 -73.28 -41.20 -53.39
C GLY A 163 -74.50 -40.36 -53.01
N GLY A 164 -75.23 -39.81 -53.99
CA GLY A 164 -76.32 -38.86 -53.75
C GLY A 164 -77.75 -39.36 -53.99
N ALA A 165 -78.65 -38.38 -54.10
CA ALA A 165 -80.03 -38.42 -54.60
C ALA A 165 -81.21 -38.62 -53.59
N ARG A 166 -81.95 -37.51 -53.41
CA ARG A 166 -83.42 -37.35 -53.54
C ARG A 166 -84.41 -38.24 -52.76
N SER A 167 -85.24 -37.53 -51.95
CA SER A 167 -86.73 -37.56 -51.93
C SER A 167 -87.43 -38.83 -51.39
N THR A 168 -88.64 -38.83 -50.81
CA THR A 168 -89.76 -37.86 -50.63
C THR A 168 -90.49 -38.13 -49.30
N SER A 169 -91.05 -37.06 -48.73
CA SER A 169 -92.39 -36.89 -48.09
C SER A 169 -93.19 -38.00 -47.35
N ASP A 170 -93.99 -37.49 -46.39
CA ASP A 170 -95.30 -37.95 -45.89
C ASP A 170 -95.43 -39.00 -44.75
N ASP A 171 -95.86 -38.48 -43.59
CA ASP A 171 -97.02 -38.83 -42.77
C ASP A 171 -97.24 -40.22 -42.09
N ALA A 172 -97.31 -40.12 -40.74
CA ALA A 172 -98.39 -40.56 -39.84
C ALA A 172 -98.52 -42.01 -39.29
N ALA A 173 -98.72 -42.02 -37.96
CA ALA A 173 -99.56 -42.90 -37.12
C ALA A 173 -99.01 -44.19 -36.42
N ASP A 174 -99.36 -44.23 -35.12
CA ASP A 174 -99.63 -45.34 -34.18
C ASP A 174 -98.59 -46.39 -33.68
N GLU A 175 -98.14 -46.13 -32.45
CA GLU A 175 -98.26 -46.96 -31.23
C GLU A 175 -97.89 -48.48 -31.18
N GLY A 176 -96.65 -48.75 -30.73
CA GLY A 176 -96.32 -49.72 -29.65
C GLY A 176 -96.19 -51.23 -29.97
N PRO A 177 -95.63 -52.07 -29.07
CA PRO A 177 -95.05 -51.80 -27.75
C PRO A 177 -93.52 -52.10 -27.62
N ALA A 178 -92.93 -51.88 -26.44
CA ALA A 178 -91.48 -51.72 -26.22
C ALA A 178 -90.67 -52.99 -25.82
N PRO A 179 -89.38 -53.09 -26.24
CA PRO A 179 -88.33 -53.95 -25.66
C PRO A 179 -87.39 -53.19 -24.68
N PRO A 180 -86.44 -53.85 -23.97
CA PRO A 180 -86.04 -53.43 -22.61
C PRO A 180 -84.99 -52.31 -22.48
N ARG A 181 -85.04 -51.63 -21.33
CA ARG A 181 -84.18 -50.47 -20.98
C ARG A 181 -82.75 -50.87 -20.62
N TRP A 182 -81.78 -50.29 -21.33
CA TRP A 182 -80.38 -50.22 -20.94
C TRP A 182 -80.05 -48.80 -20.44
N LYS A 183 -79.41 -48.69 -19.27
CA LYS A 183 -79.10 -47.39 -18.65
C LYS A 183 -77.95 -46.68 -19.37
N ARG A 184 -78.27 -45.73 -20.25
CA ARG A 184 -77.31 -44.70 -20.68
C ARG A 184 -77.04 -43.73 -19.53
N TRP A 185 -75.77 -43.53 -19.18
CA TRP A 185 -75.34 -42.42 -18.35
C TRP A 185 -75.23 -41.17 -19.23
N CYS A 186 -76.16 -40.23 -19.08
CA CYS A 186 -76.03 -38.88 -19.65
C CYS A 186 -75.58 -37.94 -18.53
N PHE A 187 -74.42 -37.30 -18.70
CA PHE A 187 -74.05 -36.15 -17.87
C PHE A 187 -74.90 -34.94 -18.31
N PRO A 188 -75.69 -34.32 -17.42
CA PRO A 188 -76.35 -33.06 -17.74
C PRO A 188 -75.31 -31.94 -17.70
N LEU A 189 -75.03 -31.31 -18.85
CA LEU A 189 -74.25 -30.07 -18.92
C LEU A 189 -75.16 -28.90 -18.52
N THR A 190 -75.50 -28.81 -17.23
CA THR A 190 -76.16 -27.63 -16.66
C THR A 190 -75.13 -26.52 -16.48
N TRP A 191 -75.17 -25.51 -17.35
CA TRP A 191 -74.54 -24.23 -17.09
C TRP A 191 -75.17 -23.63 -15.82
N PRO A 192 -74.40 -23.30 -14.78
CA PRO A 192 -74.96 -22.66 -13.59
C PRO A 192 -75.42 -21.25 -13.95
N GLU A 193 -76.61 -20.86 -13.50
CA GLU A 193 -77.11 -19.50 -13.65
C GLU A 193 -76.13 -18.53 -13.00
N ILE A 194 -75.50 -17.67 -13.81
CA ILE A 194 -74.54 -16.68 -13.34
C ILE A 194 -75.34 -15.55 -12.66
N ASN A 195 -75.61 -15.73 -11.38
CA ASN A 195 -76.15 -14.67 -10.53
C ASN A 195 -75.31 -13.39 -10.69
N ASN A 196 -75.96 -12.22 -10.71
CA ASN A 196 -75.29 -10.93 -10.94
C ASN A 196 -74.07 -10.71 -10.02
N MET A 197 -74.09 -11.25 -8.80
CA MET A 197 -72.98 -11.19 -7.85
C MET A 197 -71.76 -12.02 -8.26
N ALA A 198 -71.95 -13.17 -8.92
CA ALA A 198 -70.85 -13.99 -9.46
C ALA A 198 -70.21 -13.32 -10.68
N LEU A 199 -71.03 -12.70 -11.55
CA LEU A 199 -70.54 -11.87 -12.65
C LEU A 199 -69.69 -10.71 -12.12
N LEU A 200 -70.15 -10.01 -11.07
CA LEU A 200 -69.44 -8.92 -10.41
C LEU A 200 -68.08 -9.36 -9.82
N MET A 201 -68.00 -10.55 -9.23
CA MET A 201 -66.72 -11.10 -8.74
C MET A 201 -65.76 -11.46 -9.89
N VAL A 202 -66.25 -12.00 -11.01
CA VAL A 202 -65.42 -12.32 -12.19
C VAL A 202 -64.91 -11.04 -12.85
N VAL A 203 -65.77 -10.04 -13.03
CA VAL A 203 -65.39 -8.70 -13.54
C VAL A 203 -64.40 -8.03 -12.60
N GLY A 204 -64.62 -8.07 -11.29
CA GLY A 204 -63.68 -7.53 -10.30
C GLY A 204 -62.31 -8.21 -10.35
N ARG A 205 -62.26 -9.54 -10.49
CA ARG A 205 -61.00 -10.29 -10.64
C ARG A 205 -60.28 -9.97 -11.95
N LEU A 206 -61.01 -9.88 -13.07
CA LEU A 206 -60.45 -9.46 -14.35
C LEU A 206 -59.93 -8.03 -14.30
N LEU A 207 -60.62 -7.12 -13.59
CA LEU A 207 -60.19 -5.75 -13.40
C LEU A 207 -58.94 -5.64 -12.52
N VAL A 208 -58.81 -6.45 -11.47
CA VAL A 208 -57.55 -6.58 -10.70
C VAL A 208 -56.42 -7.14 -11.57
N VAL A 209 -56.66 -8.17 -12.37
CA VAL A 209 -55.65 -8.71 -13.30
C VAL A 209 -55.25 -7.67 -14.36
N MET A 210 -56.19 -6.89 -14.89
CA MET A 210 -55.93 -5.78 -15.80
C MET A 210 -55.14 -4.64 -15.13
N ILE A 211 -55.39 -4.32 -13.86
CA ILE A 211 -54.61 -3.34 -13.10
C ILE A 211 -53.19 -3.87 -12.86
N VAL A 212 -53.02 -5.14 -12.49
CA VAL A 212 -51.70 -5.74 -12.27
C VAL A 212 -50.91 -5.83 -13.58
N LEU A 213 -51.53 -6.26 -14.68
CA LEU A 213 -50.91 -6.26 -16.01
C LEU A 213 -50.64 -4.84 -16.52
N GLY A 214 -51.53 -3.89 -16.26
CA GLY A 214 -51.33 -2.48 -16.57
C GLY A 214 -50.20 -1.85 -15.78
N PHE A 215 -50.04 -2.21 -14.50
CA PHE A 215 -48.94 -1.78 -13.64
C PHE A 215 -47.60 -2.43 -14.04
N LEU A 216 -47.61 -3.73 -14.39
CA LEU A 216 -46.43 -4.42 -14.95
C LEU A 216 -46.02 -3.85 -16.31
N TYR A 217 -46.99 -3.57 -17.19
CA TYR A 217 -46.75 -2.89 -18.46
C TYR A 217 -46.21 -1.48 -18.23
N LEU A 218 -46.80 -0.70 -17.32
CA LEU A 218 -46.33 0.63 -16.99
C LEU A 218 -44.93 0.58 -16.38
N LEU A 219 -44.60 -0.36 -15.50
CA LEU A 219 -43.23 -0.59 -15.02
C LEU A 219 -42.24 -0.89 -16.17
N PHE A 220 -42.63 -1.71 -17.14
CA PHE A 220 -41.81 -2.03 -18.33
C PHE A 220 -41.72 -0.88 -19.35
N PHE A 221 -42.71 0.02 -19.41
CA PHE A 221 -42.86 1.02 -20.48
C PHE A 221 -42.57 2.47 -20.01
N SER A 222 -42.54 2.73 -18.70
CA SER A 222 -42.32 4.07 -18.12
C SER A 222 -40.84 4.44 -17.95
N ASP A 223 -39.93 3.69 -18.57
CA ASP A 223 -38.48 3.80 -18.38
C ASP A 223 -38.01 3.61 -16.92
N LEU A 224 -38.90 3.24 -15.98
CA LEU A 224 -38.53 2.94 -14.60
C LEU A 224 -37.59 1.74 -14.51
N PHE A 225 -37.86 0.66 -15.27
CA PHE A 225 -36.92 -0.46 -15.34
C PHE A 225 -35.62 -0.10 -16.07
N THR A 226 -35.66 0.75 -17.10
CA THR A 226 -34.45 1.22 -17.83
C THR A 226 -33.60 2.18 -17.00
N GLY A 227 -34.24 2.98 -16.15
CA GLY A 227 -33.59 3.82 -15.13
C GLY A 227 -33.10 3.01 -13.94
N ILE A 228 -33.76 1.90 -13.58
CA ILE A 228 -33.29 0.94 -12.58
C ILE A 228 -32.12 0.11 -13.15
N THR A 229 -32.11 -0.29 -14.42
CA THR A 229 -30.95 -0.96 -15.02
C THR A 229 -29.79 -0.01 -15.26
N ARG A 230 -30.02 1.28 -15.56
CA ARG A 230 -28.97 2.33 -15.47
C ARG A 230 -28.49 2.59 -14.04
N ARG A 231 -29.32 2.36 -13.01
CA ARG A 231 -28.91 2.42 -11.59
C ARG A 231 -28.26 1.13 -11.07
N MET A 232 -28.48 0.00 -11.74
CA MET A 232 -27.86 -1.29 -11.42
C MET A 232 -26.59 -1.55 -12.25
N GLY A 233 -26.42 -0.85 -13.37
CA GLY A 233 -25.19 -0.78 -14.15
C GLY A 233 -24.35 0.42 -13.75
N SER A 234 -23.44 0.20 -12.80
CA SER A 234 -22.27 1.01 -12.41
C SER A 234 -22.40 2.48 -11.98
N GLN A 235 -23.27 3.33 -12.56
CA GLN A 235 -23.16 4.79 -12.33
C GLN A 235 -24.44 5.47 -11.81
N MET A 236 -24.58 5.46 -10.48
CA MET A 236 -25.51 6.35 -9.76
C MET A 236 -25.07 7.82 -9.75
N PHE A 237 -23.78 8.08 -9.99
CA PHE A 237 -23.15 9.39 -9.99
C PHE A 237 -22.57 9.71 -11.37
N ASP A 238 -22.58 10.99 -11.73
CA ASP A 238 -21.87 11.47 -12.92
C ASP A 238 -20.34 11.38 -12.71
N PRO A 239 -19.57 10.76 -13.62
CA PRO A 239 -18.13 10.53 -13.41
C PRO A 239 -17.30 11.81 -13.22
N GLU A 240 -17.60 12.89 -13.95
CA GLU A 240 -16.89 14.16 -13.73
C GLU A 240 -17.23 14.76 -12.37
N SER A 241 -18.47 14.62 -11.90
CA SER A 241 -18.86 15.04 -10.55
C SER A 241 -18.12 14.27 -9.45
N VAL A 242 -17.83 12.97 -9.64
CA VAL A 242 -17.00 12.18 -8.70
C VAL A 242 -15.53 12.63 -8.77
N ARG A 243 -14.96 12.79 -9.98
CA ARG A 243 -13.59 13.33 -10.17
C ARG A 243 -13.42 14.69 -9.50
N LEU A 244 -14.34 15.61 -9.75
CA LEU A 244 -14.33 16.94 -9.14
C LEU A 244 -14.49 16.88 -7.62
N HIS A 245 -15.32 15.97 -7.09
CA HIS A 245 -15.41 15.75 -5.65
C HIS A 245 -14.09 15.27 -5.06
N VAL A 246 -13.42 14.28 -5.68
CA VAL A 246 -12.09 13.83 -5.23
C VAL A 246 -11.09 14.98 -5.27
N GLN A 247 -10.95 15.68 -6.41
CA GLN A 247 -9.98 16.77 -6.57
C GLN A 247 -10.21 17.93 -5.58
N SER A 248 -11.46 18.32 -5.34
CA SER A 248 -11.82 19.43 -4.46
C SER A 248 -11.92 19.06 -2.97
N SER A 249 -11.86 17.77 -2.63
CA SER A 249 -11.91 17.31 -1.23
C SER A 249 -10.54 17.14 -0.58
N VAL A 250 -9.44 17.26 -1.33
CA VAL A 250 -8.06 17.23 -0.79
C VAL A 250 -7.81 18.51 0.00
N ASP A 251 -7.58 18.39 1.30
CA ASP A 251 -7.45 19.51 2.23
C ASP A 251 -6.00 19.60 2.78
N PRO A 252 -5.21 20.63 2.39
CA PRO A 252 -3.84 20.80 2.88
C PRO A 252 -3.75 20.94 4.40
N LEU A 253 -4.78 21.49 5.06
CA LEU A 253 -4.79 21.64 6.52
C LEU A 253 -4.95 20.29 7.24
N ARG A 254 -5.61 19.32 6.61
CA ARG A 254 -5.74 17.96 7.14
C ARG A 254 -4.46 17.15 6.97
N MET A 255 -3.83 17.24 5.81
CA MET A 255 -2.53 16.57 5.58
C MET A 255 -1.47 17.15 6.50
N ARG A 256 -1.44 18.48 6.67
CA ARG A 256 -0.58 19.16 7.66
C ARG A 256 -0.78 18.66 9.09
N GLU A 257 -2.03 18.53 9.54
CA GLU A 257 -2.30 18.04 10.90
C GLU A 257 -1.98 16.54 11.06
N ASN A 258 -2.30 15.70 10.06
CA ASN A 258 -1.93 14.28 10.05
C ASN A 258 -0.40 14.11 10.11
N LEU A 259 0.36 14.89 9.33
CA LEU A 259 1.83 14.86 9.36
C LEU A 259 2.32 15.24 10.76
N ARG A 260 1.82 16.34 11.34
CA ARG A 260 2.21 16.79 12.67
C ARG A 260 1.89 15.78 13.77
N GLU A 261 0.80 15.04 13.62
CA GLU A 261 0.38 13.98 14.55
C GLU A 261 1.34 12.78 14.48
N PHE A 262 1.69 12.34 13.27
CA PHE A 262 2.52 11.14 13.04
C PHE A 262 4.02 11.41 13.30
N THR A 263 4.48 12.64 13.06
CA THR A 263 5.88 13.06 13.28
C THR A 263 6.17 13.59 14.70
N ARG A 264 5.22 13.46 15.63
CA ARG A 264 5.30 14.03 16.99
C ARG A 264 6.31 13.31 17.89
N TYR A 265 6.57 12.05 17.65
CA TYR A 265 7.48 11.23 18.46
C TYR A 265 8.09 10.13 17.61
N PRO A 266 9.26 9.57 17.99
CA PRO A 266 9.88 8.56 17.17
C PRO A 266 9.14 7.23 17.13
N HIS A 267 9.12 6.63 15.95
CA HIS A 267 8.34 5.45 15.63
C HIS A 267 9.16 4.47 14.77
N ILE A 268 10.32 4.07 15.31
CA ILE A 268 11.11 2.98 14.71
C ILE A 268 10.28 1.70 14.73
N ALA A 269 10.40 0.90 13.67
CA ALA A 269 9.78 -0.40 13.51
C ALA A 269 9.72 -1.23 14.80
N GLY A 270 8.53 -1.77 15.11
CA GLY A 270 8.31 -2.64 16.26
C GLY A 270 8.45 -2.01 17.66
N THR A 271 8.63 -0.69 17.77
CA THR A 271 8.66 0.03 19.06
C THR A 271 7.25 0.34 19.60
N GLU A 272 7.14 0.77 20.87
CA GLU A 272 5.86 1.23 21.42
C GLU A 272 5.31 2.48 20.68
N GLY A 273 6.19 3.29 20.09
CA GLY A 273 5.82 4.45 19.28
C GLY A 273 5.11 4.05 17.99
N ASP A 274 5.73 3.18 17.18
CA ASP A 274 5.09 2.68 15.97
C ASP A 274 3.74 1.98 16.26
N TYR A 275 3.69 1.14 17.31
CA TYR A 275 2.44 0.49 17.70
C TYR A 275 1.31 1.49 18.02
N GLY A 276 1.65 2.64 18.61
CA GLY A 276 0.74 3.76 18.81
C GLY A 276 0.16 4.26 17.48
N LEU A 277 1.02 4.60 16.52
CA LEU A 277 0.61 5.06 15.20
C LEU A 277 -0.16 3.99 14.39
N ALA A 278 0.10 2.70 14.62
CA ALA A 278 -0.70 1.61 14.04
C ALA A 278 -2.15 1.65 14.55
N LEU A 279 -2.33 1.84 15.87
CA LEU A 279 -3.65 1.96 16.48
C LEU A 279 -4.36 3.27 16.10
N ASP A 280 -3.63 4.36 15.91
CA ASP A 280 -4.18 5.63 15.42
C ASP A 280 -4.61 5.53 13.95
N THR A 281 -3.80 4.89 13.10
CA THR A 281 -4.14 4.57 11.69
C THR A 281 -5.42 3.74 11.60
N ARG A 282 -5.51 2.66 12.40
CA ARG A 282 -6.72 1.83 12.52
C ARG A 282 -7.92 2.67 12.96
N SER A 283 -7.73 3.56 13.94
CA SER A 283 -8.79 4.42 14.46
C SER A 283 -9.27 5.45 13.43
N LYS A 284 -8.36 6.03 12.64
CA LYS A 284 -8.68 6.88 11.49
C LYS A 284 -9.50 6.11 10.45
N PHE A 285 -9.09 4.91 10.04
CA PHE A 285 -9.85 4.06 9.11
C PHE A 285 -11.29 3.77 9.59
N VAL A 286 -11.47 3.45 10.88
CA VAL A 286 -12.81 3.25 11.48
C VAL A 286 -13.62 4.55 11.40
N SER A 287 -13.00 5.70 11.68
CA SER A 287 -13.67 7.01 11.64
C SER A 287 -14.08 7.44 10.22
N TYR A 288 -13.31 7.02 9.20
CA TYR A 288 -13.59 7.31 7.79
C TYR A 288 -14.71 6.41 7.23
N GLY A 289 -14.96 5.27 7.88
CA GLY A 289 -16.00 4.31 7.51
C GLY A 289 -15.51 3.24 6.54
N LEU A 290 -14.21 2.90 6.56
CA LEU A 290 -13.70 1.76 5.79
C LEU A 290 -14.24 0.42 6.32
N GLU A 291 -14.16 -0.59 5.46
CA GLU A 291 -14.66 -1.95 5.69
C GLU A 291 -13.49 -2.90 6.02
N ASP A 292 -13.79 -4.03 6.66
CA ASP A 292 -12.86 -5.12 7.00
C ASP A 292 -11.48 -4.67 7.53
N ILE A 293 -11.51 -3.76 8.50
CA ILE A 293 -10.31 -3.16 9.09
C ILE A 293 -9.63 -4.16 10.03
N THR A 294 -8.39 -4.53 9.72
CA THR A 294 -7.57 -5.47 10.50
C THR A 294 -6.18 -4.91 10.80
N VAL A 295 -5.54 -5.50 11.81
CA VAL A 295 -4.11 -5.27 12.12
C VAL A 295 -3.48 -6.66 12.19
N ASP A 296 -2.59 -6.97 11.26
CA ASP A 296 -1.83 -8.22 11.30
C ASP A 296 -0.51 -8.00 12.02
N GLN A 297 -0.05 -9.03 12.73
CA GLN A 297 1.19 -9.00 13.50
C GLN A 297 2.17 -10.05 13.01
N TYR A 298 3.32 -9.61 12.50
CA TYR A 298 4.45 -10.47 12.14
C TYR A 298 5.53 -10.40 13.23
N TRP A 299 6.51 -11.31 13.16
CA TRP A 299 7.43 -11.61 14.26
C TRP A 299 8.89 -11.59 13.79
N VAL A 300 9.29 -10.53 13.09
CA VAL A 300 10.54 -10.46 12.33
C VAL A 300 11.79 -10.28 13.20
N TYR A 301 12.97 -10.46 12.61
CA TYR A 301 14.23 -10.07 13.24
C TYR A 301 14.39 -8.55 13.22
N LEU A 302 14.63 -7.93 14.38
CA LEU A 302 15.03 -6.52 14.49
C LEU A 302 16.16 -6.38 15.53
N ASN A 303 16.92 -5.29 15.45
CA ASN A 303 18.00 -4.96 16.37
C ASN A 303 18.01 -3.47 16.69
N TYR A 304 18.34 -3.13 17.93
CA TYR A 304 18.41 -1.76 18.44
C TYR A 304 19.72 -1.55 19.20
N PRO A 305 20.30 -0.34 19.21
CA PRO A 305 21.54 -0.08 19.92
C PRO A 305 21.34 -0.08 21.45
N THR A 306 22.28 -0.70 22.17
CA THR A 306 22.31 -0.59 23.65
C THR A 306 22.84 0.79 24.07
N ALA A 307 22.42 1.28 25.25
CA ALA A 307 22.71 2.64 25.71
C ALA A 307 24.22 3.01 25.74
N ASP A 308 25.09 2.11 26.22
CA ASP A 308 26.55 2.25 26.20
C ASP A 308 27.20 1.41 25.06
N GLY A 309 26.41 0.97 24.09
CA GLY A 309 26.79 -0.02 23.08
C GLY A 309 27.66 0.51 21.96
N ARG A 310 27.61 1.81 21.70
CA ARG A 310 28.21 2.43 20.51
C ARG A 310 29.39 3.31 20.89
N ALA A 311 30.48 3.20 20.13
CA ALA A 311 31.64 4.07 20.25
C ALA A 311 32.46 4.05 18.96
N VAL A 312 32.90 5.23 18.53
CA VAL A 312 33.93 5.38 17.49
C VAL A 312 35.06 6.20 18.08
N GLU A 313 36.22 5.57 18.31
CA GLU A 313 37.31 6.14 19.11
C GLU A 313 38.66 6.02 18.40
N ILE A 314 39.47 7.08 18.40
CA ILE A 314 40.88 6.99 17.99
C ILE A 314 41.70 6.63 19.23
N LEU A 315 42.42 5.51 19.16
CA LEU A 315 43.20 4.99 20.27
C LEU A 315 44.65 5.50 20.25
N GLY A 316 45.19 5.83 21.42
CA GLY A 316 46.60 6.14 21.61
C GLY A 316 47.46 4.90 21.90
N ASP A 317 48.78 5.11 22.04
CA ASP A 317 49.77 4.05 22.31
C ASP A 317 49.49 3.20 23.57
N ASN A 318 48.64 3.70 24.47
CA ASN A 318 48.22 3.06 25.71
C ASN A 318 46.84 2.37 25.63
N ASP A 319 46.29 2.20 24.43
CA ASP A 319 44.95 1.63 24.18
C ASP A 319 43.81 2.42 24.86
N GLN A 320 44.01 3.73 25.07
CA GLN A 320 42.99 4.65 25.60
C GLN A 320 42.48 5.60 24.49
N PRO A 321 41.21 6.02 24.54
CA PRO A 321 40.68 6.98 23.58
C PRO A 321 41.38 8.35 23.73
N VAL A 322 41.94 8.83 22.63
CA VAL A 322 42.49 10.18 22.48
C VAL A 322 41.42 11.14 21.94
N TRP A 323 40.44 10.58 21.23
CA TRP A 323 39.23 11.24 20.75
C TRP A 323 38.13 10.19 20.61
N SER A 324 36.89 10.58 20.88
CA SER A 324 35.68 9.79 20.67
C SER A 324 34.68 10.65 19.88
N ALA A 325 33.97 10.05 18.95
CA ALA A 325 32.94 10.68 18.12
C ALA A 325 31.75 11.19 18.95
N GLY A 326 31.01 12.17 18.43
CA GLY A 326 29.73 12.60 19.00
C GLY A 326 28.63 11.56 18.80
N LEU A 327 28.61 10.92 17.63
CA LEU A 327 27.61 9.94 17.15
C LEU A 327 26.18 10.46 17.02
N GLU A 328 25.63 11.11 18.06
CA GLU A 328 24.31 11.72 18.00
C GLU A 328 24.35 13.12 17.41
N GLU A 329 23.24 13.51 16.78
CA GLU A 329 23.02 14.85 16.27
C GLU A 329 22.54 15.77 17.42
N MET A 330 22.49 17.08 17.22
CA MET A 330 21.96 18.00 18.23
C MET A 330 20.43 18.01 18.29
N ASP A 331 19.87 17.92 19.52
CA ASP A 331 18.43 18.08 19.80
C ASP A 331 17.81 19.24 19.00
N VAL A 332 16.96 18.93 18.02
CA VAL A 332 16.21 19.92 17.26
C VAL A 332 15.10 20.46 18.15
N LYS A 333 15.17 21.76 18.47
CA LYS A 333 14.32 22.39 19.50
C LYS A 333 12.90 22.71 19.04
N GLY A 334 12.11 21.67 18.76
CA GLY A 334 10.65 21.76 18.70
C GLY A 334 10.03 21.68 20.10
N PRO A 335 8.90 22.36 20.38
CA PRO A 335 8.14 22.16 21.63
C PRO A 335 7.44 20.79 21.67
N ASP A 336 7.25 20.17 20.50
CA ASP A 336 6.62 18.86 20.32
C ASP A 336 7.62 17.75 19.96
N ALA A 337 8.89 18.07 19.69
CA ALA A 337 9.92 17.08 19.33
C ALA A 337 10.26 16.19 20.54
N GLY A 338 9.97 14.89 20.42
CA GLY A 338 10.32 13.87 21.41
C GLY A 338 11.84 13.66 21.57
N HIS A 339 12.23 12.74 22.46
CA HIS A 339 13.64 12.35 22.61
C HIS A 339 14.18 11.74 21.31
N GLN A 340 15.31 12.26 20.83
CA GLN A 340 15.96 11.81 19.60
C GLN A 340 16.37 10.33 19.68
N THR A 341 16.26 9.62 18.55
CA THR A 341 16.71 8.23 18.45
C THR A 341 18.21 8.15 18.29
N PHE A 342 18.81 7.09 18.82
CA PHE A 342 20.23 6.82 18.64
C PHE A 342 20.60 6.68 17.15
N ALA A 343 21.80 7.14 16.76
CA ALA A 343 22.37 6.92 15.44
C ALA A 343 23.02 5.52 15.34
N PHE A 344 22.51 4.67 14.43
CA PHE A 344 23.02 3.32 14.17
C PHE A 344 22.61 2.85 12.77
N HIS A 345 23.10 1.66 12.37
CA HIS A 345 22.57 0.97 11.20
C HIS A 345 21.71 -0.24 11.62
N GLY A 346 20.47 -0.32 11.15
CA GLY A 346 19.65 -1.53 11.26
C GLY A 346 20.34 -2.74 10.64
N HIS A 347 20.09 -3.94 11.15
CA HIS A 347 20.71 -5.21 10.72
C HIS A 347 22.26 -5.27 10.69
N SER A 348 22.95 -4.24 11.22
CA SER A 348 24.40 -4.28 11.43
C SER A 348 24.77 -5.38 12.43
N LYS A 349 25.94 -6.00 12.25
CA LYS A 349 26.39 -7.05 13.17
C LYS A 349 26.88 -6.48 14.49
N SER A 350 26.39 -7.03 15.60
CA SER A 350 26.85 -6.70 16.94
C SER A 350 28.35 -7.04 17.13
N GLY A 351 29.16 -6.09 17.64
CA GLY A 351 30.59 -6.33 17.92
C GLY A 351 31.43 -5.11 18.35
N ASP A 352 32.61 -5.38 18.92
CA ASP A 352 33.65 -4.40 19.28
C ASP A 352 34.95 -4.78 18.56
N VAL A 353 35.37 -3.97 17.59
CA VAL A 353 36.52 -4.23 16.73
C VAL A 353 37.51 -3.05 16.76
N LYS A 354 38.80 -3.36 16.62
CA LYS A 354 39.88 -2.38 16.57
C LYS A 354 40.75 -2.64 15.35
N GLY A 355 41.01 -1.61 14.55
CA GLY A 355 41.81 -1.73 13.34
C GLY A 355 42.38 -0.39 12.84
N PRO A 356 43.43 -0.41 12.00
CA PRO A 356 43.90 0.79 11.31
C PRO A 356 42.79 1.39 10.43
N LEU A 357 42.64 2.72 10.41
CA LEU A 357 41.67 3.39 9.55
C LEU A 357 42.14 3.45 8.08
N ILE A 358 41.26 3.12 7.13
CA ILE A 358 41.49 3.29 5.69
C ILE A 358 40.24 3.92 5.05
N TYR A 359 40.43 5.01 4.30
CA TYR A 359 39.40 5.67 3.51
C TYR A 359 39.25 5.02 2.13
N VAL A 360 38.00 4.74 1.72
CA VAL A 360 37.66 3.94 0.52
C VAL A 360 36.59 4.61 -0.35
N ASN A 361 36.59 5.95 -0.42
CA ASN A 361 35.68 6.70 -1.30
C ASN A 361 34.20 6.32 -1.08
N TYR A 362 33.44 6.00 -2.13
CA TYR A 362 32.02 5.63 -2.00
C TYR A 362 31.80 4.16 -1.60
N GLY A 363 32.89 3.39 -1.42
CA GLY A 363 32.81 1.97 -1.09
C GLY A 363 32.32 1.10 -2.25
N SER A 364 32.52 1.52 -3.51
CA SER A 364 32.16 0.67 -4.65
C SER A 364 33.13 -0.52 -4.79
N ARG A 365 32.74 -1.53 -5.56
CA ARG A 365 33.62 -2.67 -5.86
C ARG A 365 34.89 -2.23 -6.61
N GLU A 366 34.78 -1.18 -7.41
CA GLU A 366 35.85 -0.53 -8.14
C GLU A 366 36.79 0.24 -7.19
N ASP A 367 36.25 0.86 -6.14
CA ASP A 367 37.05 1.53 -5.10
C ASP A 367 37.90 0.50 -4.31
N PHE A 368 37.30 -0.60 -3.86
CA PHE A 368 38.03 -1.68 -3.18
C PHE A 368 39.06 -2.35 -4.11
N LYS A 369 38.72 -2.55 -5.39
CA LYS A 369 39.66 -3.02 -6.41
C LYS A 369 40.84 -2.06 -6.58
N THR A 370 40.59 -0.75 -6.58
CA THR A 370 41.62 0.29 -6.71
C THR A 370 42.60 0.26 -5.53
N LEU A 371 42.14 0.03 -4.29
CA LEU A 371 43.04 -0.19 -3.15
C LEU A 371 43.90 -1.45 -3.31
N GLN A 372 43.30 -2.56 -3.75
CA GLN A 372 44.01 -3.82 -3.97
C GLN A 372 45.08 -3.71 -5.07
N ASP A 373 44.72 -3.12 -6.22
CA ASP A 373 45.65 -2.89 -7.34
C ASP A 373 46.76 -1.88 -6.95
N SER A 374 46.47 -0.96 -6.02
CA SER A 374 47.45 -0.04 -5.40
C SER A 374 48.35 -0.69 -4.33
N GLY A 375 48.12 -1.97 -3.99
CA GLY A 375 48.93 -2.72 -3.02
C GLY A 375 48.66 -2.37 -1.55
N ILE A 376 47.50 -1.79 -1.23
CA ILE A 376 47.10 -1.50 0.16
C ILE A 376 46.45 -2.74 0.76
N ASP A 377 46.99 -3.24 1.87
CA ASP A 377 46.41 -4.35 2.63
C ASP A 377 45.31 -3.81 3.57
N THR A 378 44.13 -4.38 3.45
CA THR A 378 42.88 -3.99 4.12
C THR A 378 42.49 -4.93 5.27
N ARG A 379 43.22 -6.04 5.45
CA ARG A 379 42.80 -7.13 6.35
C ARG A 379 42.81 -6.68 7.82
N GLY A 380 41.64 -6.70 8.44
CA GLY A 380 41.46 -6.28 9.83
C GLY A 380 41.47 -4.75 10.05
N ALA A 381 41.45 -3.95 8.98
CA ALA A 381 41.28 -2.51 9.06
C ALA A 381 39.82 -2.11 9.34
N ILE A 382 39.59 -0.82 9.63
CA ILE A 382 38.26 -0.20 9.64
C ILE A 382 38.12 0.64 8.37
N ALA A 383 37.08 0.38 7.57
CA ALA A 383 36.78 1.15 6.38
C ALA A 383 36.08 2.46 6.78
N LEU A 384 36.42 3.55 6.09
CA LEU A 384 35.65 4.79 6.09
C LEU A 384 35.21 5.07 4.65
N VAL A 385 33.90 5.07 4.41
CA VAL A 385 33.28 5.29 3.10
C VAL A 385 32.24 6.41 3.19
N ARG A 386 31.85 6.98 2.04
CA ARG A 386 30.82 8.02 1.96
C ARG A 386 29.56 7.58 1.20
N TYR A 387 28.43 8.17 1.60
CA TYR A 387 27.18 8.18 0.84
C TYR A 387 27.25 9.18 -0.34
N ARG A 388 26.48 8.90 -1.40
CA ARG A 388 26.22 9.79 -2.56
C ARG A 388 24.93 10.62 -2.40
N SER A 389 23.92 10.03 -1.76
CA SER A 389 22.60 10.60 -1.47
C SER A 389 21.93 9.76 -0.36
N SER A 390 20.71 10.14 0.02
CA SER A 390 19.76 9.30 0.77
C SER A 390 19.62 7.91 0.16
N ASP A 391 19.48 7.85 -1.17
CA ASP A 391 19.10 6.68 -1.96
C ASP A 391 20.29 5.74 -2.31
N ASP A 392 21.43 5.93 -1.64
CA ASP A 392 22.67 5.19 -1.90
C ASP A 392 22.87 4.04 -0.90
N ASP A 393 22.70 2.80 -1.38
CA ASP A 393 22.73 1.56 -0.61
C ASP A 393 23.94 1.42 0.33
N GLY A 394 23.70 1.61 1.63
CA GLY A 394 24.69 1.40 2.69
C GLY A 394 25.08 -0.06 2.91
N ALA A 395 24.16 -1.01 2.67
CA ALA A 395 24.37 -2.44 2.90
C ALA A 395 25.43 -3.03 1.97
N LEU A 396 25.35 -2.73 0.66
CA LEU A 396 26.31 -3.17 -0.34
C LEU A 396 27.71 -2.60 -0.08
N LYS A 397 27.83 -1.37 0.47
CA LYS A 397 29.12 -0.81 0.90
C LYS A 397 29.74 -1.62 2.04
N VAL A 398 28.96 -1.94 3.08
CA VAL A 398 29.41 -2.78 4.20
C VAL A 398 29.76 -4.19 3.70
N LYS A 399 28.98 -4.76 2.77
CA LYS A 399 29.26 -6.08 2.19
C LYS A 399 30.51 -6.10 1.32
N ALA A 400 30.75 -5.05 0.55
CA ALA A 400 31.98 -4.90 -0.23
C ALA A 400 33.20 -4.74 0.69
N ALA A 401 33.08 -4.01 1.81
CA ALA A 401 34.11 -3.94 2.84
C ALA A 401 34.40 -5.30 3.53
N GLU A 402 33.35 -6.05 3.87
CA GLU A 402 33.44 -7.43 4.38
C GLU A 402 34.23 -8.32 3.40
N MET A 403 33.86 -8.30 2.11
CA MET A 403 34.53 -9.07 1.06
C MET A 403 35.98 -8.62 0.81
N ALA A 404 36.30 -7.35 1.05
CA ALA A 404 37.66 -6.81 1.03
C ALA A 404 38.46 -7.10 2.34
N GLY A 405 37.88 -7.80 3.31
CA GLY A 405 38.56 -8.27 4.52
C GLY A 405 38.68 -7.25 5.65
N PHE A 406 37.91 -6.16 5.60
CA PHE A 406 37.81 -5.22 6.72
C PHE A 406 37.18 -5.88 7.96
N ALA A 407 37.52 -5.37 9.14
CA ALA A 407 36.91 -5.80 10.41
C ALA A 407 35.62 -5.04 10.75
N GLY A 408 35.39 -3.87 10.14
CA GLY A 408 34.22 -3.04 10.35
C GLY A 408 34.17 -1.86 9.37
N CYS A 409 33.01 -1.21 9.26
CA CYS A 409 32.74 -0.17 8.27
C CYS A 409 32.06 1.07 8.88
N LEU A 410 32.62 2.24 8.62
CA LEU A 410 32.05 3.54 8.98
C LEU A 410 31.58 4.23 7.70
N ILE A 411 30.34 4.74 7.71
CA ILE A 411 29.76 5.47 6.57
C ILE A 411 29.44 6.90 7.01
N TYR A 412 29.71 7.90 6.19
CA TYR A 412 29.35 9.30 6.45
C TYR A 412 28.78 9.99 5.21
N THR A 413 28.01 11.06 5.40
CA THR A 413 27.47 11.86 4.29
C THR A 413 28.43 13.00 3.95
N ASP A 414 29.04 12.99 2.77
CA ASP A 414 30.06 13.98 2.39
C ASP A 414 29.42 15.33 1.98
N PRO A 415 29.86 16.49 2.51
CA PRO A 415 29.32 17.80 2.13
C PRO A 415 29.40 18.16 0.64
N ALA A 416 30.24 17.47 -0.15
CA ALA A 416 30.27 17.62 -1.61
C ALA A 416 29.04 17.01 -2.30
N ASP A 417 28.38 16.05 -1.65
CA ASP A 417 27.29 15.23 -2.16
C ASP A 417 25.96 15.57 -1.48
N ASP A 418 25.97 15.73 -0.16
CA ASP A 418 24.86 16.29 0.62
C ASP A 418 25.42 17.11 1.81
N GLY A 419 25.25 18.43 1.72
CA GLY A 419 25.66 19.37 2.75
C GLY A 419 25.85 20.80 2.24
N PHE A 420 26.58 21.61 3.02
CA PHE A 420 26.68 23.06 2.84
C PHE A 420 27.29 23.54 1.50
N LEU A 421 27.92 22.67 0.70
CA LEU A 421 28.41 23.02 -0.64
C LEU A 421 27.31 22.99 -1.71
N LYS A 422 26.20 22.28 -1.45
CA LYS A 422 25.03 22.21 -2.33
C LYS A 422 24.00 23.31 -2.04
N GLY A 423 23.91 23.76 -0.78
CA GLY A 423 23.01 24.84 -0.37
C GLY A 423 23.00 25.09 1.14
N GLY A 424 21.95 25.73 1.64
CA GLY A 424 21.74 25.86 3.09
C GLY A 424 21.42 24.51 3.73
N SER A 425 22.03 24.22 4.87
CA SER A 425 21.74 23.01 5.65
C SER A 425 20.49 23.15 6.50
N ALA A 426 19.88 22.02 6.89
CA ALA A 426 18.79 21.97 7.85
C ALA A 426 19.22 22.52 9.23
N PRO A 427 18.31 23.10 10.04
CA PRO A 427 16.87 23.19 9.80
C PRO A 427 16.44 24.29 8.82
N GLU A 428 17.25 25.33 8.56
CA GLU A 428 16.86 26.45 7.69
C GLU A 428 16.98 26.18 6.17
N GLY A 429 17.44 24.98 5.78
CA GLY A 429 17.65 24.59 4.39
C GLY A 429 17.55 23.09 4.17
N ARG A 430 17.87 22.64 2.95
CA ARG A 430 17.55 21.29 2.46
C ARG A 430 18.60 20.21 2.73
N TRP A 431 19.84 20.61 2.98
CA TRP A 431 21.00 19.72 2.96
C TRP A 431 21.44 19.33 4.38
N MET A 432 22.22 18.26 4.52
CA MET A 432 22.64 17.76 5.83
C MET A 432 23.47 18.81 6.62
N PRO A 433 23.19 19.02 7.92
CA PRO A 433 24.01 19.87 8.79
C PRO A 433 25.33 19.19 9.19
N ARG A 434 26.14 19.85 10.04
CA ARG A 434 27.49 19.35 10.40
C ARG A 434 27.47 18.05 11.18
N ASP A 435 26.48 17.92 12.03
CA ASP A 435 26.25 16.87 13.00
C ASP A 435 25.12 15.92 12.58
N GLY A 436 24.40 16.22 11.49
CA GLY A 436 23.36 15.36 10.93
C GLY A 436 23.88 13.97 10.54
N VAL A 437 23.07 12.94 10.81
CA VAL A 437 23.43 11.54 10.56
C VAL A 437 22.30 10.82 9.84
N LEU A 438 22.62 10.27 8.67
CA LEU A 438 21.78 9.38 7.89
C LEU A 438 21.77 7.99 8.57
N ARG A 439 20.60 7.55 9.05
CA ARG A 439 20.36 6.18 9.55
C ARG A 439 19.80 5.32 8.42
N GLN A 440 20.10 4.02 8.44
CA GLN A 440 19.66 3.08 7.41
C GLN A 440 19.85 1.65 7.92
N ALA A 441 19.08 0.69 7.41
CA ALA A 441 19.45 -0.70 7.58
C ALA A 441 20.54 -1.11 6.59
N VAL A 442 21.48 -1.94 7.05
CA VAL A 442 22.50 -2.59 6.21
C VAL A 442 22.08 -4.01 5.84
N SER A 443 20.78 -4.17 5.56
CA SER A 443 20.14 -5.36 5.00
C SER A 443 20.48 -5.51 3.54
N LEU A 444 20.80 -6.71 3.07
CA LEU A 444 21.08 -6.94 1.66
C LEU A 444 19.77 -7.19 0.89
N THR A 445 18.93 -6.17 0.77
CA THR A 445 17.61 -6.18 0.09
C THR A 445 17.69 -6.83 -1.29
N ASN A 446 18.72 -6.46 -2.05
CA ASN A 446 19.02 -6.97 -3.38
C ASN A 446 19.23 -8.50 -3.42
N TRP A 447 19.58 -9.12 -2.29
CA TRP A 447 19.90 -10.54 -2.16
C TRP A 447 18.76 -11.31 -1.51
N VAL A 448 18.13 -10.72 -0.49
CA VAL A 448 16.95 -11.19 0.24
C VAL A 448 16.14 -9.96 0.68
N VAL A 449 14.86 -9.92 0.33
CA VAL A 449 13.90 -8.92 0.80
C VAL A 449 13.01 -9.53 1.90
N GLY A 450 12.40 -8.74 2.78
CA GLY A 450 11.63 -9.22 3.92
C GLY A 450 12.48 -9.56 5.14
N ASP A 451 11.94 -10.32 6.10
CA ASP A 451 12.71 -10.78 7.26
C ASP A 451 13.96 -11.58 6.81
N PRO A 452 15.19 -11.11 7.10
CA PRO A 452 16.42 -11.80 6.68
C PRO A 452 16.54 -13.22 7.21
N LEU A 453 15.76 -13.61 8.22
CA LEU A 453 15.76 -14.95 8.81
C LEU A 453 14.69 -15.89 8.22
N THR A 454 13.73 -15.40 7.44
CA THR A 454 12.69 -16.22 6.77
C THR A 454 12.51 -15.92 5.29
N PRO A 455 13.58 -15.96 4.46
CA PRO A 455 13.49 -15.67 3.03
C PRO A 455 12.56 -16.66 2.30
N GLY A 456 11.39 -16.19 1.84
CA GLY A 456 10.45 -16.96 1.04
C GLY A 456 9.30 -17.61 1.80
N TRP A 457 9.04 -17.24 3.07
CA TRP A 457 7.83 -17.64 3.81
C TRP A 457 7.51 -16.71 5.00
N GLU A 458 6.21 -16.52 5.28
CA GLU A 458 5.74 -15.61 6.33
C GLU A 458 6.39 -15.81 7.72
N SER A 459 6.80 -14.68 8.31
CA SER A 459 7.52 -14.57 9.57
C SER A 459 6.58 -14.65 10.78
N VAL A 460 5.97 -15.82 10.97
CA VAL A 460 5.13 -16.14 12.14
C VAL A 460 5.89 -16.97 13.18
N LYS A 461 5.53 -16.85 14.47
CA LYS A 461 6.29 -17.42 15.62
C LYS A 461 6.71 -18.88 15.49
N THR A 462 5.91 -19.70 14.80
CA THR A 462 6.08 -21.14 14.66
C THR A 462 6.96 -21.56 13.47
N MET A 463 7.26 -20.65 12.54
CA MET A 463 8.05 -20.97 11.35
C MET A 463 9.54 -21.09 11.70
N PRO A 464 10.30 -21.93 10.94
CA PRO A 464 11.74 -22.06 11.12
C PRO A 464 12.43 -20.76 10.71
N ARG A 465 13.47 -20.38 11.45
CA ARG A 465 14.34 -19.24 11.11
C ARG A 465 15.74 -19.73 10.70
N LEU A 466 16.38 -19.01 9.79
CA LEU A 466 17.81 -19.14 9.54
C LEU A 466 18.60 -18.62 10.74
N ALA A 467 19.80 -19.19 10.97
CA ALA A 467 20.76 -18.58 11.88
C ALA A 467 21.37 -17.33 11.23
N LYS A 468 21.60 -16.27 12.01
CA LYS A 468 22.06 -14.96 11.51
C LYS A 468 23.35 -15.04 10.69
N GLU A 469 24.30 -15.90 11.08
CA GLU A 469 25.57 -16.11 10.37
C GLU A 469 25.43 -16.89 9.05
N LYS A 470 24.22 -17.38 8.76
CA LYS A 470 23.86 -18.10 7.53
C LYS A 470 22.86 -17.36 6.66
N SER A 471 22.29 -16.25 7.13
CA SER A 471 21.41 -15.44 6.29
C SER A 471 22.25 -14.75 5.20
N PRO A 472 21.92 -14.91 3.91
CA PRO A 472 22.55 -14.12 2.86
C PRO A 472 22.07 -12.67 2.84
N GLY A 473 20.99 -12.34 3.56
CA GLY A 473 20.48 -10.97 3.73
C GLY A 473 21.23 -10.13 4.78
N LEU A 474 22.16 -10.72 5.55
CA LEU A 474 22.87 -10.04 6.64
C LEU A 474 24.38 -9.88 6.39
N VAL A 475 24.88 -8.66 6.65
CA VAL A 475 26.31 -8.33 6.67
C VAL A 475 27.02 -8.99 7.86
N GLN A 476 28.31 -9.32 7.69
CA GLN A 476 29.07 -10.12 8.66
C GLN A 476 30.16 -9.34 9.41
N ILE A 477 30.13 -8.00 9.35
CA ILE A 477 30.99 -7.07 10.11
C ILE A 477 30.16 -5.95 10.76
N PRO A 478 30.57 -5.40 11.92
CA PRO A 478 29.93 -4.24 12.52
C PRO A 478 30.08 -2.99 11.64
N SER A 479 29.07 -2.12 11.70
CA SER A 479 29.06 -0.81 11.05
C SER A 479 28.33 0.23 11.90
N LEU A 480 28.66 1.51 11.68
CA LEU A 480 27.91 2.67 12.21
C LEU A 480 27.91 3.82 11.19
N PRO A 481 26.83 4.63 11.13
CA PRO A 481 26.82 5.88 10.41
C PRO A 481 27.54 6.96 11.23
N LEU A 482 27.97 8.03 10.56
CA LEU A 482 28.68 9.17 11.15
C LEU A 482 28.24 10.47 10.49
N SER A 483 28.24 11.54 11.28
CA SER A 483 28.21 12.89 10.74
C SER A 483 29.53 13.21 10.03
N TRP A 484 29.51 14.08 9.02
CA TRP A 484 30.77 14.56 8.44
C TRP A 484 31.60 15.36 9.44
N GLY A 485 30.96 15.93 10.47
CA GLY A 485 31.63 16.60 11.56
C GLY A 485 32.53 15.69 12.41
N ASP A 486 32.19 14.40 12.54
CA ASP A 486 33.04 13.37 13.15
C ASP A 486 34.02 12.77 12.12
N ALA A 487 33.55 12.51 10.89
CA ALA A 487 34.41 12.01 9.81
C ALA A 487 35.58 12.96 9.49
N GLU A 488 35.39 14.27 9.64
CA GLU A 488 36.42 15.32 9.52
C GLU A 488 37.64 15.04 10.41
N VAL A 489 37.43 14.56 11.64
CA VAL A 489 38.51 14.23 12.58
C VAL A 489 39.24 12.97 12.14
N LEU A 490 38.51 11.95 11.69
CA LEU A 490 39.05 10.69 11.17
C LEU A 490 39.90 10.91 9.91
N LEU A 491 39.35 11.60 8.90
CA LEU A 491 40.02 11.93 7.64
C LEU A 491 41.28 12.77 7.87
N SER A 492 41.21 13.78 8.74
CA SER A 492 42.36 14.61 9.11
C SER A 492 43.52 13.82 9.74
N ARG A 493 43.27 12.62 10.27
CA ARG A 493 44.26 11.75 10.91
C ARG A 493 44.89 10.74 9.95
N LEU A 494 44.36 10.59 8.74
CA LEU A 494 44.97 9.79 7.66
C LEU A 494 46.13 10.50 6.95
N ARG A 495 46.35 11.80 7.20
CA ARG A 495 47.36 12.59 6.49
C ARG A 495 48.77 11.98 6.58
N GLY A 496 49.32 11.59 5.43
CA GLY A 496 50.63 10.97 5.31
C GLY A 496 50.67 9.44 5.45
N PHE A 497 49.52 8.79 5.66
CA PHE A 497 49.39 7.34 5.69
C PHE A 497 48.80 6.81 4.37
N GLY A 498 49.32 5.68 3.87
CA GLY A 498 48.91 5.13 2.58
C GLY A 498 49.39 5.97 1.40
N GLN A 499 48.48 6.25 0.48
CA GLN A 499 48.73 7.04 -0.73
C GLN A 499 47.85 8.29 -0.74
N ARG A 500 48.30 9.34 -1.42
CA ARG A 500 47.45 10.51 -1.69
C ARG A 500 46.39 10.09 -2.73
N VAL A 501 45.12 10.38 -2.45
CA VAL A 501 44.01 9.96 -3.33
C VAL A 501 44.00 10.77 -4.64
N ASN A 502 43.31 10.25 -5.67
CA ASN A 502 43.07 10.97 -6.92
C ASN A 502 41.99 12.06 -6.74
N GLU A 503 41.78 12.90 -7.75
CA GLU A 503 40.81 14.01 -7.67
C GLU A 503 39.36 13.53 -7.49
N GLU A 504 39.01 12.35 -8.01
CA GLU A 504 37.67 11.74 -7.92
C GLU A 504 37.30 11.28 -6.49
N TRP A 505 38.30 10.93 -5.68
CA TRP A 505 38.13 10.50 -4.28
C TRP A 505 38.15 11.67 -3.27
N VAL A 506 38.40 12.90 -3.73
CA VAL A 506 38.38 14.09 -2.86
C VAL A 506 36.95 14.43 -2.48
N GLY A 507 36.76 14.83 -1.22
CA GLY A 507 35.47 15.26 -0.67
C GLY A 507 35.38 16.74 -0.33
N GLY A 508 34.22 17.14 0.17
CA GLY A 508 33.85 18.52 0.50
C GLY A 508 34.17 18.95 1.94
N VAL A 509 34.75 18.06 2.76
CA VAL A 509 35.00 18.29 4.18
C VAL A 509 36.03 19.43 4.40
N PRO A 510 35.66 20.55 5.07
CA PRO A 510 36.42 21.82 5.05
C PRO A 510 37.89 21.76 5.48
N THR A 511 38.21 21.03 6.55
CA THR A 511 39.58 21.07 7.11
C THR A 511 40.53 20.01 6.54
N VAL A 512 40.02 19.10 5.69
CA VAL A 512 40.81 18.01 5.07
C VAL A 512 41.57 18.54 3.84
N GLY A 513 42.60 19.34 4.07
CA GLY A 513 43.40 19.97 3.01
C GLY A 513 44.27 19.00 2.17
N GLU A 514 44.48 17.77 2.64
CA GLU A 514 45.14 16.70 1.90
C GLU A 514 44.43 15.38 2.20
N TRP A 515 43.88 14.74 1.17
CA TRP A 515 43.18 13.46 1.26
C TRP A 515 44.13 12.29 1.01
N TRP A 516 44.05 11.28 1.88
CA TRP A 516 44.95 10.13 1.91
C TRP A 516 44.15 8.84 2.16
N THR A 517 44.54 7.72 1.54
CA THR A 517 43.85 6.44 1.69
C THR A 517 43.99 5.86 3.10
N GLY A 518 45.08 6.14 3.81
CA GLY A 518 45.49 5.31 4.94
C GLY A 518 46.07 3.95 4.51
N ASN A 519 46.60 3.21 5.48
CA ASN A 519 47.09 1.82 5.34
C ASN A 519 47.16 1.16 6.73
N LEU A 520 47.76 -0.04 6.84
CA LEU A 520 47.90 -0.73 8.14
C LEU A 520 48.78 0.00 9.18
N SER A 521 49.46 1.10 8.82
CA SER A 521 50.17 1.97 9.75
C SER A 521 49.35 3.19 10.19
N SER A 522 48.14 3.38 9.68
CA SER A 522 47.20 4.41 10.11
C SER A 522 46.91 4.33 11.62
N PRO A 523 46.41 5.42 12.23
CA PRO A 523 45.87 5.38 13.58
C PRO A 523 44.83 4.26 13.76
N ILE A 524 44.88 3.61 14.93
CA ILE A 524 43.93 2.57 15.30
C ILE A 524 42.62 3.22 15.72
N VAL A 525 41.54 2.82 15.06
CA VAL A 525 40.17 3.18 15.42
C VAL A 525 39.49 1.98 16.06
N ARG A 526 38.78 2.22 17.16
CA ARG A 526 37.80 1.30 17.72
C ARG A 526 36.44 1.62 17.09
N LEU A 527 35.77 0.60 16.59
CA LEU A 527 34.36 0.62 16.24
C LEU A 527 33.65 -0.37 17.16
N LYS A 528 32.85 0.17 18.08
CA LYS A 528 31.97 -0.59 18.96
C LYS A 528 30.52 -0.36 18.50
N ASN A 529 29.78 -1.44 18.25
CA ASN A 529 28.34 -1.42 18.03
C ASN A 529 27.73 -2.68 18.71
N GLU A 530 27.45 -2.58 20.01
CA GLU A 530 26.73 -3.63 20.76
C GLU A 530 25.22 -3.32 20.79
N GLN A 531 24.43 -4.29 20.32
CA GLN A 531 23.00 -4.12 20.04
C GLN A 531 22.18 -5.19 20.75
N ASP A 532 20.97 -4.80 21.18
CA ASP A 532 19.93 -5.73 21.60
C ASP A 532 19.26 -6.30 20.34
N GLU A 533 19.39 -7.61 20.16
CA GLU A 533 18.95 -8.35 18.97
C GLU A 533 17.75 -9.23 19.34
N ASP A 534 16.59 -9.01 18.69
CA ASP A 534 15.38 -9.82 18.89
C ASP A 534 14.98 -10.53 17.59
N GLU A 535 15.19 -11.84 17.54
CA GLU A 535 14.83 -12.71 16.41
C GLU A 535 13.30 -12.86 16.22
N LYS A 536 12.50 -12.35 17.17
CA LYS A 536 11.03 -12.40 17.14
C LYS A 536 10.45 -11.10 17.74
N LYS A 537 10.85 -9.96 17.18
CA LYS A 537 10.23 -8.66 17.48
C LYS A 537 8.90 -8.55 16.76
N SER A 538 7.89 -7.95 17.40
CA SER A 538 6.59 -7.72 16.76
C SER A 538 6.66 -6.54 15.80
N ILE A 539 5.98 -6.67 14.67
CA ILE A 539 5.65 -5.57 13.74
C ILE A 539 4.16 -5.63 13.38
N TRP A 540 3.54 -4.50 13.02
CA TRP A 540 2.09 -4.35 12.85
C TRP A 540 1.69 -3.62 11.56
N ASN A 541 1.17 -4.38 10.60
CA ASN A 541 0.56 -3.81 9.40
C ASN A 541 -0.92 -3.51 9.65
N VAL A 542 -1.44 -2.39 9.12
CA VAL A 542 -2.84 -1.98 9.27
C VAL A 542 -3.52 -1.97 7.91
N TYR A 543 -4.67 -2.63 7.80
CA TYR A 543 -5.43 -2.73 6.55
C TYR A 543 -6.84 -2.17 6.71
N GLY A 544 -7.38 -1.59 5.65
CA GLY A 544 -8.79 -1.25 5.52
C GLY A 544 -9.20 -1.21 4.05
N ARG A 545 -10.44 -1.60 3.72
CA ARG A 545 -10.88 -1.70 2.32
C ARG A 545 -12.20 -0.98 2.05
N ILE A 546 -12.52 -0.82 0.77
CA ILE A 546 -13.85 -0.45 0.27
C ILE A 546 -14.24 -1.50 -0.77
N SER A 547 -15.22 -2.34 -0.45
CA SER A 547 -15.60 -3.47 -1.29
C SER A 547 -16.21 -3.03 -2.62
N GLY A 548 -15.65 -3.54 -3.71
CA GLY A 548 -16.16 -3.33 -5.07
C GLY A 548 -17.52 -4.01 -5.30
N VAL A 549 -18.36 -3.44 -6.16
CA VAL A 549 -19.72 -3.95 -6.43
C VAL A 549 -19.81 -4.98 -7.56
N GLU A 550 -18.78 -5.07 -8.41
CA GLU A 550 -18.75 -5.95 -9.59
C GLU A 550 -17.66 -7.01 -9.43
N GLN A 551 -16.39 -6.59 -9.41
CA GLN A 551 -15.22 -7.45 -9.27
C GLN A 551 -14.69 -7.38 -7.83
N SER A 552 -15.50 -7.80 -6.84
CA SER A 552 -15.19 -7.60 -5.42
C SER A 552 -13.93 -8.30 -4.89
N SER A 553 -13.42 -9.32 -5.59
CA SER A 553 -12.12 -9.93 -5.26
C SER A 553 -10.94 -9.12 -5.80
N LYS A 554 -11.13 -8.34 -6.87
CA LYS A 554 -10.03 -7.63 -7.54
C LYS A 554 -9.68 -6.35 -6.80
N SER A 555 -8.41 -6.21 -6.41
CA SER A 555 -7.95 -5.09 -5.60
C SER A 555 -7.11 -4.08 -6.38
N ILE A 556 -7.37 -2.80 -6.09
CA ILE A 556 -6.48 -1.66 -6.32
C ILE A 556 -5.90 -1.31 -4.95
N ILE A 557 -4.64 -1.66 -4.73
CA ILE A 557 -3.97 -1.50 -3.44
C ILE A 557 -3.25 -0.15 -3.44
N ILE A 558 -3.36 0.59 -2.34
CA ILE A 558 -2.59 1.79 -2.04
C ILE A 558 -1.81 1.49 -0.77
N GLY A 559 -0.49 1.57 -0.82
CA GLY A 559 0.42 1.28 0.28
C GLY A 559 1.28 2.48 0.68
N ASN A 560 1.67 2.50 1.95
CA ASN A 560 2.60 3.46 2.55
C ASN A 560 3.14 2.82 3.84
N HIS A 561 4.45 2.78 4.06
CA HIS A 561 4.98 2.43 5.38
C HIS A 561 4.77 3.55 6.39
N ARG A 562 4.99 3.23 7.66
CA ARG A 562 4.67 4.10 8.79
C ARG A 562 5.82 4.21 9.77
N ASP A 563 6.71 3.22 9.81
CA ASP A 563 7.92 3.25 10.61
C ASP A 563 8.98 4.17 9.99
N ALA A 564 9.78 4.80 10.85
CA ALA A 564 10.87 5.70 10.46
C ALA A 564 12.04 5.59 11.45
N TRP A 565 13.28 5.84 11.01
CA TRP A 565 14.43 5.89 11.92
C TRP A 565 14.34 6.95 13.03
N THR A 566 13.62 8.04 12.79
CA THR A 566 13.56 9.24 13.65
C THR A 566 12.11 9.72 13.79
N LEU A 567 11.80 10.95 13.34
CA LEU A 567 10.46 11.54 13.32
C LEU A 567 9.80 11.47 11.93
N GLY A 568 10.59 11.26 10.88
CA GLY A 568 10.11 10.81 9.56
C GLY A 568 9.11 11.72 8.86
N ALA A 569 9.39 13.03 8.72
CA ALA A 569 8.45 13.95 8.08
C ALA A 569 8.46 13.90 6.54
N THR A 570 9.61 13.63 5.92
CA THR A 570 9.69 13.20 4.53
C THR A 570 9.33 11.73 4.42
N ASP A 571 9.99 10.92 5.25
CA ASP A 571 10.07 9.48 5.12
C ASP A 571 9.55 8.80 6.40
N PRO A 572 8.38 8.15 6.41
CA PRO A 572 7.36 8.06 5.36
C PRO A 572 6.29 9.16 5.44
N GLY A 573 6.40 10.09 6.40
CA GLY A 573 5.27 10.91 6.86
C GLY A 573 4.59 11.72 5.76
N SER A 574 5.33 12.14 4.72
CA SER A 574 4.79 12.85 3.56
C SER A 574 3.80 11.97 2.76
N GLY A 575 4.15 10.69 2.55
CA GLY A 575 3.27 9.66 2.01
C GLY A 575 2.09 9.38 2.93
N THR A 576 2.34 9.23 4.24
CA THR A 576 1.28 8.95 5.23
C THR A 576 0.22 10.03 5.30
N ALA A 577 0.63 11.30 5.20
CA ALA A 577 -0.28 12.45 5.16
C ALA A 577 -1.24 12.39 3.96
N VAL A 578 -0.72 12.08 2.76
CA VAL A 578 -1.51 11.90 1.53
C VAL A 578 -2.40 10.65 1.62
N PHE A 579 -1.84 9.51 2.03
CA PHE A 579 -2.50 8.22 2.19
C PHE A 579 -3.74 8.30 3.10
N LEU A 580 -3.60 8.90 4.30
CA LEU A 580 -4.71 9.07 5.25
C LEU A 580 -5.79 10.02 4.71
N GLU A 581 -5.43 11.03 3.93
CA GLU A 581 -6.39 11.95 3.30
C GLU A 581 -7.17 11.27 2.17
N LEU A 582 -6.53 10.42 1.37
CA LEU A 582 -7.19 9.58 0.36
C LEU A 582 -8.19 8.63 1.00
N ALA A 583 -7.80 7.90 2.06
CA ALA A 583 -8.68 7.02 2.82
C ALA A 583 -9.93 7.77 3.34
N ARG A 584 -9.75 9.02 3.81
CA ARG A 584 -10.86 9.89 4.23
C ARG A 584 -11.78 10.29 3.08
N ILE A 585 -11.23 10.67 1.91
CA ILE A 585 -12.00 11.12 0.75
C ILE A 585 -12.85 9.97 0.18
N PHE A 586 -12.25 8.79 0.00
CA PHE A 586 -12.99 7.61 -0.46
C PHE A 586 -14.01 7.11 0.57
N GLY A 587 -13.72 7.22 1.87
CA GLY A 587 -14.72 7.01 2.93
C GLY A 587 -15.87 8.02 2.93
N ASP A 588 -15.65 9.27 2.51
CA ASP A 588 -16.72 10.26 2.32
C ASP A 588 -17.59 9.96 1.09
N LEU A 589 -16.98 9.53 -0.02
CA LEU A 589 -17.71 9.01 -1.19
C LEU A 589 -18.58 7.79 -0.83
N LEU A 590 -18.04 6.86 -0.04
CA LEU A 590 -18.77 5.70 0.45
C LEU A 590 -19.99 6.10 1.29
N ARG A 591 -19.83 7.04 2.22
CA ARG A 591 -20.93 7.59 3.04
C ARG A 591 -21.97 8.35 2.22
N ARG A 592 -21.61 8.88 1.04
CA ARG A 592 -22.55 9.48 0.06
C ARG A 592 -23.27 8.44 -0.81
N GLY A 593 -22.85 7.17 -0.77
CA GLY A 593 -23.46 6.06 -1.50
C GLY A 593 -22.75 5.71 -2.82
N TRP A 594 -21.59 6.29 -3.12
CA TRP A 594 -20.73 5.78 -4.19
C TRP A 594 -20.04 4.50 -3.73
N ARG A 595 -19.79 3.58 -4.66
CA ARG A 595 -18.91 2.42 -4.48
C ARG A 595 -18.19 2.12 -5.79
N PRO A 596 -16.92 1.68 -5.73
CA PRO A 596 -16.16 1.33 -6.91
C PRO A 596 -16.62 -0.01 -7.51
N LEU A 597 -16.23 -0.30 -8.75
CA LEU A 597 -16.45 -1.61 -9.39
C LEU A 597 -15.50 -2.68 -8.84
N ARG A 598 -14.25 -2.29 -8.55
CA ARG A 598 -13.18 -3.11 -7.96
C ARG A 598 -12.94 -2.68 -6.52
N THR A 599 -12.41 -3.57 -5.69
CA THR A 599 -12.11 -3.23 -4.29
C THR A 599 -10.92 -2.27 -4.22
N ILE A 600 -11.00 -1.24 -3.37
CA ILE A 600 -9.84 -0.39 -3.03
C ILE A 600 -9.35 -0.83 -1.66
N GLU A 601 -8.05 -1.05 -1.52
CA GLU A 601 -7.41 -1.49 -0.27
C GLU A 601 -6.34 -0.47 0.15
N PHE A 602 -6.41 -0.01 1.40
CA PHE A 602 -5.46 0.88 2.02
C PHE A 602 -4.61 0.06 3.00
N MET A 603 -3.30 0.05 2.80
CA MET A 603 -2.35 -0.74 3.58
C MET A 603 -1.28 0.17 4.17
N SER A 604 -1.15 0.18 5.50
CA SER A 604 -0.07 0.84 6.21
C SER A 604 0.92 -0.21 6.70
N TRP A 605 2.15 -0.15 6.18
CA TRP A 605 3.22 -1.09 6.47
C TRP A 605 4.03 -0.70 7.72
N ASP A 606 4.77 -1.64 8.27
CA ASP A 606 5.73 -1.49 9.37
C ASP A 606 7.00 -2.29 9.04
N ALA A 607 8.14 -1.92 9.59
CA ALA A 607 9.46 -2.45 9.29
C ALA A 607 9.84 -2.40 7.79
N GLU A 608 9.43 -1.34 7.08
CA GLU A 608 9.98 -1.03 5.76
C GLU A 608 11.48 -0.73 5.88
N GLU A 609 11.83 0.15 6.81
CA GLU A 609 13.20 0.62 7.08
C GLU A 609 14.12 -0.55 7.46
N TYR A 610 13.54 -1.66 7.92
CA TYR A 610 14.19 -2.94 8.22
C TYR A 610 13.95 -4.01 7.14
N ASN A 611 14.25 -3.67 5.87
CA ASN A 611 14.30 -4.57 4.71
C ASN A 611 12.93 -4.90 4.06
N LEU A 612 12.02 -3.92 3.99
CA LEU A 612 10.69 -4.07 3.38
C LEU A 612 9.87 -5.17 4.07
N ALA A 613 10.04 -5.33 5.39
CA ALA A 613 9.58 -6.52 6.08
C ALA A 613 8.05 -6.62 6.10
N GLY A 614 7.33 -5.60 6.58
CA GLY A 614 5.87 -5.66 6.67
C GLY A 614 5.16 -5.98 5.35
N SER A 615 5.53 -5.30 4.27
CA SER A 615 4.96 -5.55 2.93
C SER A 615 5.37 -6.92 2.39
N THR A 616 6.62 -7.33 2.55
CA THR A 616 7.10 -8.64 2.07
C THR A 616 6.44 -9.79 2.82
N GLU A 617 6.35 -9.73 4.15
CA GLU A 617 5.67 -10.77 4.94
C GLU A 617 4.18 -10.90 4.55
N PHE A 618 3.52 -9.79 4.21
CA PHE A 618 2.17 -9.81 3.67
C PHE A 618 2.11 -10.44 2.27
N VAL A 619 3.04 -10.13 1.38
CA VAL A 619 3.11 -10.73 0.05
C VAL A 619 3.38 -12.23 0.13
N GLU A 620 4.30 -12.68 0.99
CA GLU A 620 4.63 -14.10 1.16
C GLU A 620 3.46 -14.89 1.75
N LYS A 621 2.71 -14.31 2.68
CA LYS A 621 1.45 -14.86 3.21
C LYS A 621 0.35 -14.99 2.14
N ASN A 622 0.24 -14.01 1.25
CA ASN A 622 -0.90 -13.86 0.33
C ASN A 622 -0.55 -14.12 -1.14
N THR A 623 0.62 -14.69 -1.45
CA THR A 623 1.21 -14.67 -2.80
C THR A 623 0.26 -15.17 -3.89
N ASP A 624 -0.41 -16.31 -3.66
CA ASP A 624 -1.31 -16.89 -4.67
C ASP A 624 -2.59 -16.05 -4.86
N ASN A 625 -3.12 -15.45 -3.79
CA ASN A 625 -4.26 -14.52 -3.88
C ASN A 625 -3.85 -13.25 -4.65
N LEU A 626 -2.68 -12.68 -4.37
CA LEU A 626 -2.20 -11.47 -5.06
C LEU A 626 -2.01 -11.74 -6.56
N ARG A 627 -1.41 -12.87 -6.93
CA ARG A 627 -1.27 -13.31 -8.33
C ARG A 627 -2.60 -13.43 -9.08
N ASP A 628 -3.64 -13.91 -8.41
CA ASP A 628 -4.95 -14.09 -9.03
C ASP A 628 -5.79 -12.79 -9.01
N ASP A 629 -5.74 -11.99 -7.96
CA ASP A 629 -6.70 -10.93 -7.66
C ASP A 629 -6.13 -9.49 -7.58
N ALA A 630 -4.85 -9.27 -7.26
CA ALA A 630 -4.29 -7.92 -7.21
C ALA A 630 -4.08 -7.38 -8.64
N MET A 631 -4.72 -6.25 -8.95
CA MET A 631 -4.59 -5.63 -10.28
C MET A 631 -3.54 -4.53 -10.31
N VAL A 632 -3.38 -3.78 -9.20
CA VAL A 632 -2.48 -2.65 -9.09
C VAL A 632 -1.99 -2.51 -7.66
N TYR A 633 -0.71 -2.17 -7.50
CA TYR A 633 -0.15 -1.59 -6.26
C TYR A 633 0.30 -0.15 -6.53
N ILE A 634 -0.20 0.82 -5.78
CA ILE A 634 0.27 2.21 -5.77
C ILE A 634 1.03 2.43 -4.47
N ASN A 635 2.29 2.82 -4.58
CA ASN A 635 3.16 3.13 -3.47
C ASN A 635 3.15 4.64 -3.19
N LEU A 636 3.24 5.01 -1.91
CA LEU A 636 3.42 6.37 -1.41
C LEU A 636 4.41 6.30 -0.25
N ASP A 637 5.60 6.85 -0.43
CA ASP A 637 6.74 6.72 0.49
C ASP A 637 7.21 8.12 0.91
N MET A 638 8.43 8.54 0.54
CA MET A 638 8.96 9.90 0.43
C MET A 638 8.21 10.74 -0.64
N ALA A 639 6.88 10.66 -0.60
CA ALA A 639 5.94 11.13 -1.59
C ALA A 639 6.04 12.64 -1.84
N VAL A 640 6.45 13.44 -0.85
CA VAL A 640 6.72 14.87 -1.05
C VAL A 640 7.98 15.30 -0.30
N THR A 641 9.05 15.58 -1.05
CA THR A 641 10.23 16.31 -0.56
C THR A 641 10.46 17.62 -1.32
N GLY A 642 9.70 17.92 -2.37
CA GLY A 642 9.86 19.13 -3.18
C GLY A 642 8.75 19.38 -4.19
N SER A 643 9.13 19.86 -5.38
CA SER A 643 8.21 20.36 -6.42
C SER A 643 8.31 19.66 -7.78
N GLU A 644 9.26 18.74 -7.95
CA GLU A 644 9.49 18.04 -9.21
C GLU A 644 8.75 16.69 -9.20
N PHE A 645 7.77 16.52 -10.09
CA PHE A 645 6.98 15.29 -10.15
C PHE A 645 7.75 14.11 -10.77
N HIS A 646 7.84 12.98 -10.07
CA HIS A 646 8.42 11.73 -10.52
C HIS A 646 7.38 10.59 -10.43
N ALA A 647 7.52 9.60 -11.31
CA ALA A 647 6.65 8.45 -11.36
C ALA A 647 7.40 7.24 -11.91
N SER A 648 7.59 6.22 -11.07
CA SER A 648 8.36 5.01 -11.40
C SER A 648 7.41 3.82 -11.39
N GLY A 649 7.40 2.94 -12.39
CA GLY A 649 6.37 1.90 -12.45
C GLY A 649 6.26 1.07 -13.72
N SER A 650 5.31 0.12 -13.68
CA SER A 650 4.94 -0.67 -14.86
C SER A 650 4.40 0.25 -15.99
N PRO A 651 4.83 0.07 -17.25
CA PRO A 651 4.43 0.97 -18.35
C PRO A 651 2.92 1.05 -18.61
N VAL A 652 2.13 0.11 -18.07
CA VAL A 652 0.66 0.08 -18.19
C VAL A 652 0.00 1.37 -17.70
N PHE A 653 0.59 2.10 -16.76
CA PHE A 653 0.00 3.32 -16.20
C PHE A 653 0.15 4.54 -17.11
N ARG A 654 1.01 4.49 -18.13
CA ARG A 654 1.49 5.65 -18.90
C ARG A 654 0.37 6.54 -19.44
N LYS A 655 -0.54 5.98 -20.26
CA LYS A 655 -1.66 6.73 -20.86
C LYS A 655 -2.60 7.33 -19.81
N LEU A 656 -2.89 6.58 -18.73
CA LEU A 656 -3.74 7.05 -17.64
C LEU A 656 -3.09 8.19 -16.87
N LEU A 657 -1.83 8.00 -16.43
CA LEU A 657 -1.06 8.99 -15.68
C LEU A 657 -0.97 10.29 -16.47
N LEU A 658 -0.52 10.25 -17.74
CA LEU A 658 -0.41 11.46 -18.56
C LEU A 658 -1.77 12.16 -18.77
N SER A 659 -2.89 11.44 -18.76
CA SER A 659 -4.25 12.03 -18.79
C SER A 659 -4.61 12.74 -17.47
N ILE A 660 -4.22 12.16 -16.33
CA ILE A 660 -4.42 12.76 -15.00
C ILE A 660 -3.55 14.01 -14.81
N LEU A 661 -2.27 13.96 -15.20
CA LEU A 661 -1.35 15.10 -15.08
C LEU A 661 -1.79 16.33 -15.91
N ASN A 662 -2.63 16.15 -16.93
CA ASN A 662 -3.25 17.25 -17.68
C ASN A 662 -4.37 17.97 -16.90
N ARG A 663 -4.95 17.32 -15.88
CA ARG A 663 -6.07 17.84 -15.07
C ARG A 663 -5.63 18.54 -13.79
N VAL A 664 -4.36 18.39 -13.41
CA VAL A 664 -3.77 18.95 -12.19
C VAL A 664 -2.80 20.06 -12.59
N SER A 665 -2.91 21.22 -11.93
CA SER A 665 -2.11 22.41 -12.23
C SER A 665 -1.35 22.87 -11.00
N ASP A 666 -0.06 23.15 -11.18
CA ASP A 666 0.76 23.78 -10.16
C ASP A 666 0.32 25.27 -10.01
N PRO A 667 -0.10 25.73 -8.81
CA PRO A 667 -0.54 27.10 -8.59
C PRO A 667 0.62 28.11 -8.47
N ASN A 668 1.83 27.65 -8.15
CA ASN A 668 3.04 28.48 -8.04
C ASN A 668 3.59 28.82 -9.44
N VAL A 669 3.56 27.86 -10.37
CA VAL A 669 4.04 28.00 -11.75
C VAL A 669 2.91 28.33 -12.75
N ASN A 670 1.65 28.11 -12.37
CA ASN A 670 0.44 28.36 -13.16
C ASN A 670 0.44 27.61 -14.52
N THR A 671 0.71 26.31 -14.47
CA THR A 671 0.76 25.39 -15.63
C THR A 671 0.37 23.98 -15.19
N THR A 672 0.13 23.06 -16.14
CA THR A 672 -0.24 21.67 -15.78
C THR A 672 1.00 20.88 -15.34
N ILE A 673 0.80 19.88 -14.47
CA ILE A 673 1.88 18.94 -14.13
C ILE A 673 2.35 18.18 -15.38
N ARG A 674 1.45 17.91 -16.34
CA ARG A 674 1.80 17.30 -17.63
C ARG A 674 2.82 18.15 -18.41
N ASP A 675 2.65 19.46 -18.43
CA ASP A 675 3.53 20.39 -19.14
C ASP A 675 4.90 20.47 -18.45
N LEU A 676 4.95 20.52 -17.12
CA LEU A 676 6.20 20.49 -16.35
C LEU A 676 6.97 19.18 -16.53
N PHE A 677 6.26 18.05 -16.47
CA PHE A 677 6.80 16.73 -16.73
C PHE A 677 7.34 16.63 -18.16
N GLY A 678 6.58 17.14 -19.15
CA GLY A 678 6.99 17.18 -20.55
C GLY A 678 8.20 18.08 -20.84
N GLN A 679 8.33 19.20 -20.12
CA GLN A 679 9.49 20.12 -20.23
C GLN A 679 10.80 19.48 -19.76
N ARG A 680 10.75 18.57 -18.77
CA ARG A 680 11.89 17.78 -18.31
C ARG A 680 12.11 16.49 -19.12
N HIS A 681 11.35 16.27 -20.19
CA HIS A 681 11.31 15.01 -20.95
C HIS A 681 10.90 13.78 -20.11
N GLY A 682 10.13 13.99 -19.04
CA GLY A 682 9.63 12.93 -18.18
C GLY A 682 8.74 11.92 -18.91
N ASP A 683 8.96 10.66 -18.57
CA ASP A 683 8.14 9.49 -18.88
C ASP A 683 8.09 8.62 -17.61
N ILE A 684 7.35 7.50 -17.60
CA ILE A 684 7.43 6.60 -16.44
C ILE A 684 8.86 6.03 -16.33
N GLU A 685 9.45 6.22 -15.16
CA GLU A 685 10.79 5.75 -14.77
C GLU A 685 10.72 4.27 -14.35
N ASP A 686 11.87 3.60 -14.30
CA ASP A 686 11.92 2.19 -13.88
C ASP A 686 11.84 2.11 -12.34
N LEU A 687 11.16 1.09 -11.80
CA LEU A 687 11.15 0.85 -10.35
C LEU A 687 12.55 0.44 -9.85
N GLY A 688 12.90 0.94 -8.67
CA GLY A 688 14.13 0.63 -7.95
C GLY A 688 14.01 -0.67 -7.14
N TYR A 689 14.56 -0.66 -5.93
CA TYR A 689 14.58 -1.81 -5.02
C TYR A 689 14.56 -1.39 -3.54
N ASP A 690 13.97 -0.23 -3.28
CA ASP A 690 14.17 0.63 -2.12
C ASP A 690 12.86 0.99 -1.39
N SER A 691 11.74 0.35 -1.73
CA SER A 691 10.45 0.55 -1.05
C SER A 691 9.48 -0.63 -1.29
N ASP A 692 8.36 -0.66 -0.58
CA ASP A 692 7.40 -1.77 -0.44
C ASP A 692 6.90 -2.40 -1.76
N TYR A 693 6.94 -1.66 -2.88
CA TYR A 693 6.52 -2.16 -4.20
C TYR A 693 7.33 -3.37 -4.68
N VAL A 694 8.55 -3.58 -4.19
CA VAL A 694 9.45 -4.68 -4.61
C VAL A 694 8.78 -6.05 -4.46
N ALA A 695 8.14 -6.31 -3.32
CA ALA A 695 7.50 -7.60 -3.09
C ALA A 695 6.30 -7.80 -4.04
N PHE A 696 5.49 -6.75 -4.25
CA PHE A 696 4.34 -6.78 -5.15
C PHE A 696 4.75 -7.02 -6.62
N GLN A 697 5.76 -6.30 -7.11
CA GLN A 697 6.21 -6.39 -8.49
C GLN A 697 7.03 -7.67 -8.76
N ASP A 698 8.03 -7.97 -7.91
CA ASP A 698 9.04 -8.99 -8.22
C ASP A 698 8.69 -10.39 -7.72
N ILE A 699 7.86 -10.53 -6.68
CA ILE A 699 7.45 -11.82 -6.11
C ILE A 699 6.02 -12.20 -6.55
N ALA A 700 5.08 -11.26 -6.42
CA ALA A 700 3.67 -11.46 -6.76
C ALA A 700 3.33 -11.14 -8.23
N GLY A 701 4.13 -10.36 -8.95
CA GLY A 701 3.83 -9.97 -10.34
C GLY A 701 2.56 -9.13 -10.44
N THR A 702 2.44 -8.14 -9.55
CA THR A 702 1.38 -7.12 -9.52
C THR A 702 1.93 -5.82 -10.11
N SER A 703 1.25 -5.25 -11.11
CA SER A 703 1.70 -4.01 -11.77
C SER A 703 1.78 -2.88 -10.75
N SER A 704 2.99 -2.40 -10.49
CA SER A 704 3.26 -1.45 -9.41
C SER A 704 3.62 -0.05 -9.94
N LEU A 705 3.30 0.99 -9.16
CA LEU A 705 3.61 2.39 -9.46
C LEU A 705 3.93 3.15 -8.18
N ASP A 706 5.09 3.80 -8.14
CA ASP A 706 5.49 4.77 -7.12
C ASP A 706 5.35 6.21 -7.66
N LEU A 707 5.01 7.15 -6.79
CA LEU A 707 4.66 8.53 -7.15
C LEU A 707 5.16 9.54 -6.11
N ALA A 708 6.02 10.46 -6.53
CA ALA A 708 6.61 11.47 -5.64
C ALA A 708 6.68 12.88 -6.27
N PHE A 709 6.71 13.90 -5.42
CA PHE A 709 7.20 15.23 -5.74
C PHE A 709 8.52 15.45 -5.00
N THR A 710 9.65 15.33 -5.70
CA THR A 710 10.99 15.40 -5.10
C THR A 710 11.64 16.77 -5.32
N SER A 711 12.80 16.98 -4.72
CA SER A 711 13.77 17.99 -5.15
C SER A 711 15.17 17.63 -4.68
N GLN A 712 16.18 18.38 -5.10
CA GLN A 712 17.56 18.16 -4.64
C GLN A 712 17.72 18.51 -3.16
N GLY A 713 18.01 17.49 -2.35
CA GLY A 713 18.29 17.61 -0.92
C GLY A 713 17.03 17.54 -0.04
N ALA A 714 17.09 16.63 0.91
CA ALA A 714 16.24 16.55 2.09
C ALA A 714 17.07 15.96 3.24
N PRO A 715 16.81 16.31 4.52
CA PRO A 715 17.52 15.77 5.67
C PRO A 715 16.99 14.38 6.09
N SER A 716 16.54 13.57 5.14
CA SER A 716 15.86 12.29 5.35
C SER A 716 16.71 11.30 6.16
N PHE A 717 16.04 10.40 6.89
CA PHE A 717 16.64 9.47 7.86
C PHE A 717 17.43 10.11 9.05
N SER A 718 17.43 11.44 9.17
CA SER A 718 18.11 12.20 10.23
C SER A 718 17.10 12.76 11.25
N ALA A 719 17.54 13.29 12.38
CA ALA A 719 16.64 13.96 13.34
C ALA A 719 16.14 15.34 12.85
N TYR A 720 16.74 15.85 11.78
CA TYR A 720 16.30 17.06 11.09
C TYR A 720 15.14 16.81 10.12
N ASP A 721 14.79 15.54 9.86
CA ASP A 721 13.56 15.20 9.16
C ASP A 721 12.35 15.28 10.10
N ASN A 722 11.78 16.47 10.23
CA ASN A 722 10.70 16.78 11.16
C ASN A 722 9.64 17.72 10.57
N PHE A 723 8.52 17.83 11.27
CA PHE A 723 7.38 18.65 10.85
C PHE A 723 7.76 20.10 10.54
N GLU A 724 8.57 20.73 11.39
CA GLU A 724 9.00 22.12 11.20
C GLU A 724 9.82 22.30 9.91
N TRP A 725 10.69 21.34 9.56
CA TRP A 725 11.39 21.36 8.27
C TRP A 725 10.42 21.20 7.09
N MET A 726 9.47 20.28 7.17
CA MET A 726 8.48 20.09 6.10
C MET A 726 7.61 21.34 5.90
N GLU A 727 7.12 21.94 7.00
CA GLU A 727 6.27 23.13 6.98
C GLU A 727 6.99 24.38 6.45
N THR A 728 8.31 24.50 6.66
CA THR A 728 9.06 25.73 6.35
C THR A 728 9.99 25.64 5.14
N VAL A 729 10.45 24.44 4.77
CA VAL A 729 11.42 24.19 3.69
C VAL A 729 10.93 23.14 2.68
N GLY A 730 10.35 22.04 3.16
CA GLY A 730 9.93 20.88 2.35
C GLY A 730 8.80 21.21 1.36
N ASP A 731 7.60 21.48 1.87
CA ASP A 731 6.41 21.90 1.10
C ASP A 731 5.62 23.00 1.85
N PRO A 732 6.10 24.26 1.85
CA PRO A 732 5.44 25.35 2.56
C PRO A 732 4.01 25.60 2.10
N GLY A 733 3.05 25.29 2.97
CA GLY A 733 1.62 25.38 2.68
C GLY A 733 0.98 24.09 2.16
N PHE A 734 1.70 22.97 2.11
CA PHE A 734 1.21 21.65 1.70
C PHE A 734 0.65 21.65 0.27
N VAL A 735 1.29 22.40 -0.63
CA VAL A 735 0.88 22.57 -2.02
C VAL A 735 1.11 21.27 -2.78
N TYR A 736 2.32 20.72 -2.72
CA TYR A 736 2.69 19.52 -3.46
C TYR A 736 2.03 18.25 -2.88
N HIS A 737 1.82 18.19 -1.57
CA HIS A 737 0.92 17.18 -0.96
C HIS A 737 -0.50 17.25 -1.54
N THR A 738 -1.04 18.45 -1.74
CA THR A 738 -2.37 18.64 -2.36
C THR A 738 -2.40 18.19 -3.82
N LEU A 739 -1.39 18.55 -4.60
CA LEU A 739 -1.31 18.13 -6.00
C LEU A 739 -1.15 16.60 -6.12
N LEU A 740 -0.36 15.98 -5.24
CA LEU A 740 -0.20 14.53 -5.23
C LEU A 740 -1.48 13.81 -4.79
N GLY A 741 -2.15 14.27 -3.73
CA GLY A 741 -3.45 13.74 -3.33
C GLY A 741 -4.51 13.83 -4.43
N GLN A 742 -4.47 14.87 -5.27
CA GLN A 742 -5.33 14.95 -6.47
C GLN A 742 -4.93 13.92 -7.54
N ILE A 743 -3.63 13.75 -7.82
CA ILE A 743 -3.12 12.79 -8.82
C ILE A 743 -3.48 11.36 -8.40
N VAL A 744 -3.12 10.95 -7.18
CA VAL A 744 -3.32 9.59 -6.67
C VAL A 744 -4.81 9.30 -6.48
N GLY A 745 -5.59 10.27 -5.97
CA GLY A 745 -7.03 10.13 -5.82
C GLY A 745 -7.76 9.93 -7.16
N LEU A 746 -7.35 10.66 -8.22
CA LEU A 746 -7.84 10.42 -9.57
C LEU A 746 -7.38 9.07 -10.12
N LEU A 747 -6.13 8.66 -9.86
CA LEU A 747 -5.58 7.39 -10.32
C LEU A 747 -6.36 6.21 -9.74
N ALA A 748 -6.52 6.17 -8.42
CA ALA A 748 -7.30 5.15 -7.72
C ALA A 748 -8.76 5.11 -8.19
N LEU A 749 -9.39 6.28 -8.41
CA LEU A 749 -10.75 6.36 -8.94
C LEU A 749 -10.86 5.77 -10.36
N GLU A 750 -9.97 6.13 -11.28
CA GLU A 750 -10.00 5.64 -12.66
C GLU A 750 -9.72 4.13 -12.75
N LEU A 751 -8.82 3.62 -11.90
CA LEU A 751 -8.51 2.19 -11.84
C LEU A 751 -9.65 1.37 -11.21
N ALA A 752 -10.32 1.91 -10.18
CA ALA A 752 -11.35 1.18 -9.44
C ALA A 752 -12.76 1.29 -10.06
N ASP A 753 -13.08 2.38 -10.77
CA ASP A 753 -14.46 2.72 -11.20
C ASP A 753 -14.71 2.66 -12.72
N ARG A 754 -13.67 2.49 -13.55
CA ARG A 754 -13.85 2.29 -15.01
C ARG A 754 -14.25 0.85 -15.34
N PRO A 755 -15.25 0.61 -16.22
CA PRO A 755 -15.65 -0.74 -16.65
C PRO A 755 -14.51 -1.53 -17.31
N ILE A 756 -13.72 -0.87 -18.16
CA ILE A 756 -12.46 -1.38 -18.72
C ILE A 756 -11.31 -0.81 -17.90
N LEU A 757 -10.40 -1.67 -17.43
CA LEU A 757 -9.19 -1.26 -16.72
C LEU A 757 -8.29 -0.47 -17.69
N PRO A 758 -7.94 0.80 -17.42
CA PRO A 758 -7.31 1.73 -18.38
C PRO A 758 -5.79 1.50 -18.56
N PHE A 759 -5.37 0.26 -18.75
CA PHE A 759 -3.96 -0.11 -18.96
C PHE A 759 -3.50 0.18 -20.39
N ASP A 760 -2.27 0.69 -20.53
CA ASP A 760 -1.57 0.91 -21.80
C ASP A 760 -0.70 -0.31 -22.15
N MET A 761 -1.35 -1.38 -22.59
CA MET A 761 -0.67 -2.62 -22.98
C MET A 761 0.31 -2.41 -24.15
N SER A 762 -0.02 -1.49 -25.06
CA SER A 762 0.87 -1.06 -26.14
C SER A 762 2.18 -0.43 -25.63
N ALA A 763 2.13 0.43 -24.60
CA ALA A 763 3.33 0.97 -23.96
C ALA A 763 4.16 -0.12 -23.27
N TYR A 764 3.53 -1.14 -22.68
CA TYR A 764 4.24 -2.28 -22.09
C TYR A 764 4.95 -3.09 -23.19
N ALA A 765 4.25 -3.54 -24.23
CA ALA A 765 4.86 -4.31 -25.33
C ALA A 765 6.06 -3.57 -25.98
N GLY A 766 5.91 -2.26 -26.23
CA GLY A 766 7.01 -1.43 -26.73
C GLY A 766 8.20 -1.32 -25.78
N SER A 767 7.96 -1.31 -24.47
CA SER A 767 9.01 -1.26 -23.45
C SER A 767 9.78 -2.59 -23.36
N ILE A 768 9.10 -3.73 -23.48
CA ILE A 768 9.77 -5.06 -23.56
C ILE A 768 10.74 -5.12 -24.73
N GLY A 769 10.35 -4.62 -25.91
CA GLY A 769 11.24 -4.54 -27.07
C GLY A 769 12.48 -3.68 -26.80
N ARG A 770 12.29 -2.50 -26.20
CA ARG A 770 13.34 -1.55 -25.82
C ARG A 770 14.33 -2.15 -24.80
N TRP A 771 13.84 -2.73 -23.70
CA TRP A 771 14.72 -3.34 -22.69
C TRP A 771 15.52 -4.54 -23.23
N VAL A 772 15.00 -5.28 -24.22
CA VAL A 772 15.74 -6.35 -24.91
C VAL A 772 16.88 -5.78 -25.77
N ASP A 773 16.67 -4.64 -26.44
CA ASP A 773 17.71 -3.94 -27.19
C ASP A 773 18.79 -3.36 -26.24
N GLU A 774 18.39 -2.73 -25.14
CA GLU A 774 19.28 -2.22 -24.08
C GLU A 774 20.12 -3.34 -23.44
N LEU A 775 19.51 -4.49 -23.13
CA LEU A 775 20.23 -5.68 -22.62
C LEU A 775 21.26 -6.18 -23.65
N GLN A 776 20.92 -6.19 -24.94
CA GLN A 776 21.86 -6.59 -25.98
C GLN A 776 23.07 -5.63 -26.03
N GLU A 777 22.84 -4.32 -26.01
CA GLU A 777 23.91 -3.31 -26.03
C GLU A 777 24.81 -3.39 -24.78
N TRP A 778 24.20 -3.44 -23.59
CA TRP A 778 24.93 -3.61 -22.32
C TRP A 778 25.76 -4.90 -22.32
N SER A 779 25.22 -6.02 -22.83
CA SER A 779 25.95 -7.29 -22.88
C SER A 779 27.18 -7.23 -23.78
N ALA A 780 27.09 -6.50 -24.91
CA ALA A 780 28.22 -6.30 -25.82
C ALA A 780 29.34 -5.48 -25.14
N ASN A 781 28.96 -4.44 -24.38
CA ASN A 781 29.90 -3.62 -23.60
C ASN A 781 30.58 -4.43 -22.47
N LYS A 782 29.88 -5.37 -21.83
CA LYS A 782 30.45 -6.31 -20.83
C LYS A 782 31.21 -7.50 -21.47
N GLY A 783 31.37 -7.54 -22.80
CA GLY A 783 32.24 -8.49 -23.50
C GLY A 783 31.57 -9.72 -24.12
N ALA A 784 30.24 -9.74 -24.23
CA ALA A 784 29.53 -10.79 -24.96
C ALA A 784 30.01 -10.90 -26.42
N ASN A 785 30.00 -12.11 -26.98
CA ASN A 785 30.36 -12.40 -28.37
C ASN A 785 31.81 -12.02 -28.79
N GLN A 786 32.71 -11.74 -27.83
CA GLN A 786 34.15 -11.58 -28.11
C GLN A 786 34.83 -12.92 -28.48
N ALA A 787 35.95 -12.84 -29.19
CA ALA A 787 36.62 -14.01 -29.75
C ALA A 787 37.13 -14.98 -28.67
N GLY A 788 36.48 -16.15 -28.56
CA GLY A 788 36.82 -17.20 -27.60
C GLY A 788 35.72 -17.51 -26.57
N ALA A 789 34.68 -16.66 -26.47
CA ALA A 789 33.50 -16.93 -25.65
C ALA A 789 32.43 -17.74 -26.41
N THR A 790 31.53 -18.41 -25.68
CA THR A 790 30.29 -18.95 -26.25
C THR A 790 29.41 -17.78 -26.71
N PRO A 791 28.92 -17.75 -27.97
CA PRO A 791 28.06 -16.67 -28.42
C PRO A 791 26.76 -16.57 -27.59
N LEU A 792 26.35 -15.35 -27.27
CA LEU A 792 25.08 -15.05 -26.59
C LEU A 792 24.04 -14.63 -27.64
N GLY A 793 22.97 -15.42 -27.78
CA GLY A 793 21.97 -15.28 -28.85
C GLY A 793 20.69 -14.57 -28.40
N PHE A 794 20.46 -13.34 -28.87
CA PHE A 794 19.26 -12.54 -28.50
C PHE A 794 18.03 -12.77 -29.41
N ALA A 795 18.12 -13.64 -30.43
CA ALA A 795 17.05 -13.82 -31.41
C ALA A 795 15.72 -14.24 -30.75
N ALA A 796 15.76 -15.22 -29.83
CA ALA A 796 14.57 -15.71 -29.15
C ALA A 796 13.81 -14.61 -28.36
N LEU A 797 14.54 -13.70 -27.69
CA LEU A 797 13.94 -12.57 -26.96
C LEU A 797 13.31 -11.54 -27.90
N LYS A 798 13.95 -11.24 -29.04
CA LYS A 798 13.41 -10.30 -30.03
C LYS A 798 12.19 -10.86 -30.76
N GLU A 799 12.20 -12.16 -31.05
CA GLU A 799 11.03 -12.85 -31.59
C GLU A 799 9.88 -12.83 -30.57
N ALA A 800 10.15 -13.16 -29.30
CA ALA A 800 9.14 -13.11 -28.24
C ALA A 800 8.56 -11.70 -28.00
N SER A 801 9.38 -10.64 -28.02
CA SER A 801 8.88 -9.26 -27.86
C SER A 801 8.05 -8.79 -29.07
N ALA A 802 8.40 -9.22 -30.28
CA ALA A 802 7.59 -8.99 -31.48
C ALA A 802 6.26 -9.77 -31.44
N GLU A 803 6.26 -11.02 -30.97
CA GLU A 803 5.05 -11.83 -30.76
C GLU A 803 4.11 -11.18 -29.73
N VAL A 804 4.63 -10.66 -28.61
CA VAL A 804 3.85 -9.88 -27.63
C VAL A 804 3.26 -8.61 -28.25
N THR A 805 4.04 -7.88 -29.06
CA THR A 805 3.56 -6.66 -29.73
C THR A 805 2.38 -6.95 -30.66
N LEU A 806 2.42 -8.07 -31.39
CA LEU A 806 1.30 -8.52 -32.22
C LEU A 806 0.10 -8.97 -31.36
N ALA A 807 0.35 -9.70 -30.27
CA ALA A 807 -0.68 -10.16 -29.34
C ALA A 807 -1.48 -9.00 -28.74
N VAL A 808 -0.79 -7.95 -28.28
CA VAL A 808 -1.40 -6.73 -27.75
C VAL A 808 -2.24 -6.02 -28.81
N HIS A 809 -1.73 -5.88 -30.03
CA HIS A 809 -2.45 -5.19 -31.11
C HIS A 809 -3.80 -5.85 -31.46
N GLU A 810 -3.84 -7.19 -31.47
CA GLU A 810 -5.07 -7.94 -31.71
C GLU A 810 -5.99 -7.96 -30.48
N PHE A 811 -5.43 -8.05 -29.27
CA PHE A 811 -6.17 -7.96 -28.01
C PHE A 811 -6.91 -6.62 -27.85
N GLU A 812 -6.26 -5.49 -28.14
CA GLU A 812 -6.88 -4.16 -28.08
C GLU A 812 -8.07 -3.97 -29.03
N GLN A 813 -8.21 -4.79 -30.09
CA GLN A 813 -9.40 -4.75 -30.96
C GLN A 813 -10.68 -5.15 -30.21
N TRP A 814 -10.57 -5.96 -29.16
CA TRP A 814 -11.71 -6.40 -28.37
C TRP A 814 -12.39 -5.23 -27.63
N GLU A 815 -11.62 -4.26 -27.12
CA GLU A 815 -12.18 -3.05 -26.48
C GLU A 815 -13.03 -2.24 -27.47
N LEU A 816 -12.54 -2.04 -28.69
CA LEU A 816 -13.26 -1.34 -29.77
C LEU A 816 -14.55 -2.08 -30.17
N GLU A 817 -14.49 -3.41 -30.25
CA GLU A 817 -15.69 -4.22 -30.48
C GLU A 817 -16.70 -4.09 -29.35
N TRP A 818 -16.25 -4.19 -28.09
CA TRP A 818 -17.10 -4.03 -26.91
C TRP A 818 -17.76 -2.65 -26.89
N GLU A 819 -16.99 -1.57 -27.04
CA GLU A 819 -17.51 -0.19 -27.07
C GLU A 819 -18.58 -0.04 -28.17
N SER A 820 -18.29 -0.52 -29.39
CA SER A 820 -19.25 -0.44 -30.50
C SER A 820 -20.58 -1.17 -30.20
N ARG A 821 -20.53 -2.31 -29.50
CA ARG A 821 -21.70 -3.08 -29.09
C ARG A 821 -22.48 -2.38 -27.99
N ILE A 822 -21.80 -1.79 -27.00
CA ILE A 822 -22.44 -1.00 -25.92
C ILE A 822 -23.13 0.25 -26.49
N VAL A 823 -22.47 0.99 -27.39
CA VAL A 823 -23.06 2.15 -28.06
C VAL A 823 -24.26 1.75 -28.91
N ALA A 824 -24.16 0.67 -29.70
CA ALA A 824 -25.28 0.14 -30.48
C ALA A 824 -26.46 -0.34 -29.60
N ALA A 825 -26.17 -0.85 -28.40
CA ALA A 825 -27.14 -1.24 -27.38
C ALA A 825 -27.64 -0.07 -26.50
N SER A 826 -27.33 1.20 -26.86
CA SER A 826 -27.73 2.40 -26.11
C SER A 826 -27.27 2.42 -24.65
N GLY A 827 -26.09 1.84 -24.39
CA GLY A 827 -25.48 1.71 -23.06
C GLY A 827 -25.86 0.44 -22.30
N TRP A 828 -26.62 -0.48 -22.89
CA TRP A 828 -26.98 -1.73 -22.22
C TRP A 828 -25.93 -2.84 -22.44
N GLU A 829 -25.34 -3.32 -21.35
CA GLU A 829 -24.46 -4.48 -21.35
C GLU A 829 -25.25 -5.77 -21.03
N SER A 830 -25.06 -6.81 -21.85
CA SER A 830 -25.60 -8.14 -21.55
C SER A 830 -24.66 -8.90 -20.60
N ASN A 831 -25.18 -9.79 -19.75
CA ASN A 831 -24.37 -10.57 -18.80
C ASN A 831 -23.17 -11.30 -19.44
N GLY A 832 -23.31 -11.81 -20.68
CA GLY A 832 -22.21 -12.45 -21.40
C GLY A 832 -21.15 -11.48 -21.92
N LEU A 833 -21.51 -10.21 -22.18
CA LEU A 833 -20.54 -9.16 -22.52
C LEU A 833 -19.81 -8.65 -21.26
N GLY A 834 -20.52 -8.50 -20.13
CA GLY A 834 -19.92 -8.16 -18.84
C GLY A 834 -18.88 -9.19 -18.39
N GLN A 835 -19.20 -10.47 -18.46
CA GLN A 835 -18.22 -11.56 -18.20
C GLN A 835 -17.04 -11.53 -19.18
N GLY A 836 -17.27 -11.13 -20.45
CA GLY A 836 -16.21 -10.90 -21.41
C GLY A 836 -15.27 -9.75 -21.01
N ARG A 837 -15.84 -8.65 -20.50
CA ARG A 837 -15.13 -7.47 -19.99
C ARG A 837 -14.33 -7.77 -18.72
N GLU A 838 -14.91 -8.47 -17.77
CA GLU A 838 -14.21 -8.93 -16.57
C GLU A 838 -13.00 -9.80 -16.94
N ASN A 839 -13.17 -10.73 -17.88
CA ASN A 839 -12.09 -11.58 -18.40
C ASN A 839 -11.00 -10.75 -19.13
N TYR A 840 -11.40 -9.76 -19.93
CA TYR A 840 -10.49 -8.82 -20.59
C TYR A 840 -9.65 -8.04 -19.56
N ASN A 841 -10.28 -7.47 -18.52
CA ASN A 841 -9.58 -6.79 -17.42
C ASN A 841 -8.59 -7.72 -16.70
N ASN A 842 -9.03 -8.94 -16.37
CA ASN A 842 -8.20 -9.92 -15.68
C ASN A 842 -6.98 -10.31 -16.53
N ARG A 843 -7.13 -10.47 -17.85
CA ARG A 843 -6.00 -10.79 -18.76
C ARG A 843 -4.96 -9.69 -18.85
N MET A 844 -5.37 -8.41 -18.77
CA MET A 844 -4.44 -7.28 -18.69
C MET A 844 -3.64 -7.31 -17.39
N ALA A 845 -4.31 -7.42 -16.24
CA ALA A 845 -3.65 -7.50 -14.93
C ALA A 845 -2.72 -8.71 -14.84
N HIS A 846 -3.19 -9.89 -15.26
CA HIS A 846 -2.41 -11.13 -15.25
C HIS A 846 -1.22 -11.13 -16.20
N PHE A 847 -1.10 -10.20 -17.15
CA PHE A 847 0.06 -10.15 -18.05
C PHE A 847 1.36 -10.02 -17.26
N GLU A 848 1.39 -9.13 -16.27
CA GLU A 848 2.48 -8.96 -15.29
C GLU A 848 2.77 -10.29 -14.57
N THR A 849 1.74 -10.94 -14.05
CA THR A 849 1.83 -12.23 -13.35
C THR A 849 2.30 -13.39 -14.25
N LYS A 850 2.07 -13.33 -15.57
CA LYS A 850 2.58 -14.32 -16.52
C LYS A 850 4.07 -14.12 -16.86
N LEU A 851 4.69 -13.02 -16.43
CA LEU A 851 6.13 -12.80 -16.52
C LEU A 851 6.90 -13.36 -15.30
N LEU A 852 6.25 -14.14 -14.44
CA LEU A 852 6.89 -14.83 -13.32
C LEU A 852 7.42 -16.22 -13.71
N ASP A 853 8.66 -16.51 -13.32
CA ASP A 853 9.23 -17.86 -13.37
C ASP A 853 8.81 -18.70 -12.15
N LEU A 854 7.61 -19.27 -12.24
CA LEU A 854 6.98 -20.08 -11.19
C LEU A 854 7.42 -21.57 -11.21
N GLU A 855 8.44 -21.94 -11.97
CA GLU A 855 8.99 -23.31 -11.92
C GLU A 855 9.62 -23.61 -10.54
N GLN A 856 9.78 -24.90 -10.21
CA GLN A 856 10.42 -25.29 -8.95
C GLN A 856 11.89 -24.86 -8.94
N GLY A 857 12.23 -23.89 -8.08
CA GLY A 857 13.55 -23.25 -8.05
C GLY A 857 13.75 -22.19 -9.15
N GLY A 858 12.68 -21.80 -9.85
CA GLY A 858 12.66 -20.68 -10.78
C GLY A 858 12.73 -19.32 -10.09
N GLY A 859 12.93 -18.28 -10.90
CA GLY A 859 13.28 -16.92 -10.48
C GLY A 859 14.76 -16.64 -10.70
N ILE A 860 15.30 -15.63 -10.02
CA ILE A 860 16.72 -15.28 -10.14
C ILE A 860 17.61 -16.38 -9.48
N PRO A 861 18.63 -16.92 -10.17
CA PRO A 861 19.53 -17.91 -9.60
C PRO A 861 20.21 -17.42 -8.31
N ASN A 862 20.17 -18.25 -7.25
CA ASN A 862 20.60 -17.92 -5.88
C ASN A 862 19.82 -16.82 -5.15
N ARG A 863 18.84 -16.18 -5.81
CA ARG A 863 17.95 -15.14 -5.25
C ARG A 863 16.49 -15.45 -5.60
N THR A 864 16.09 -16.70 -5.40
CA THR A 864 14.87 -17.29 -5.97
C THR A 864 13.56 -16.78 -5.35
N GLN A 865 13.61 -15.82 -4.43
CA GLN A 865 12.44 -15.10 -3.93
C GLN A 865 11.87 -14.21 -5.05
N PHE A 866 12.73 -13.48 -5.76
CA PHE A 866 12.39 -12.71 -6.96
C PHE A 866 12.05 -13.65 -8.12
N LYS A 867 10.79 -13.61 -8.56
CA LYS A 867 10.22 -14.47 -9.59
C LYS A 867 10.12 -13.79 -10.95
N HIS A 868 10.01 -12.47 -10.98
CA HIS A 868 9.79 -11.73 -12.20
C HIS A 868 11.00 -11.84 -13.15
N VAL A 869 10.74 -12.08 -14.44
CA VAL A 869 11.83 -12.31 -15.43
C VAL A 869 12.36 -11.04 -16.08
N ILE A 870 11.57 -9.97 -16.05
CA ILE A 870 11.95 -8.65 -16.57
C ILE A 870 12.49 -7.82 -15.40
N PHE A 871 11.65 -7.30 -14.51
CA PHE A 871 12.07 -6.60 -13.30
C PHE A 871 12.73 -7.50 -12.24
N GLY A 872 13.46 -6.88 -11.33
CA GLY A 872 14.06 -7.48 -10.14
C GLY A 872 15.36 -6.77 -9.74
N PRO A 873 15.71 -6.70 -8.45
CA PRO A 873 16.89 -5.97 -8.00
C PRO A 873 18.18 -6.47 -8.68
N PRO A 874 19.10 -5.56 -9.05
CA PRO A 874 20.43 -5.95 -9.51
C PRO A 874 21.24 -6.50 -8.34
N LEU A 875 22.13 -7.48 -8.57
CA LEU A 875 22.95 -8.07 -7.50
C LEU A 875 23.90 -7.07 -6.82
N TRP A 876 24.24 -5.98 -7.53
CA TRP A 876 25.05 -4.85 -7.08
C TRP A 876 24.53 -3.55 -7.74
N SER A 877 24.65 -2.41 -7.06
CA SER A 877 24.07 -1.12 -7.47
C SER A 877 24.78 -0.36 -8.61
N ALA A 878 25.92 -0.84 -9.11
CA ALA A 878 26.78 -0.07 -10.04
C ALA A 878 26.38 -0.25 -11.52
N ASP A 879 25.62 0.72 -12.07
CA ASP A 879 25.26 0.89 -13.49
C ASP A 879 24.58 -0.33 -14.17
N ASP A 880 24.12 -1.30 -13.39
CA ASP A 880 23.50 -2.52 -13.89
C ASP A 880 21.97 -2.42 -13.78
N GLY A 881 21.35 -1.87 -14.83
CA GLY A 881 19.91 -1.56 -14.85
C GLY A 881 19.00 -2.75 -14.54
N VAL A 882 17.83 -2.45 -13.96
CA VAL A 882 16.89 -3.38 -13.27
C VAL A 882 16.21 -4.43 -14.14
N HIS A 883 16.51 -4.48 -15.44
CA HIS A 883 15.87 -5.39 -16.40
C HIS A 883 16.69 -6.64 -16.69
N PHE A 884 16.02 -7.78 -16.69
CA PHE A 884 16.56 -9.11 -16.92
C PHE A 884 17.68 -9.50 -15.94
N PRO A 885 17.50 -9.32 -14.62
CA PRO A 885 18.56 -9.50 -13.62
C PRO A 885 19.16 -10.91 -13.65
N ALA A 886 18.36 -11.96 -13.87
CA ALA A 886 18.86 -13.33 -14.01
C ALA A 886 19.82 -13.53 -15.20
N ILE A 887 19.66 -12.75 -16.29
CA ILE A 887 20.57 -12.79 -17.45
C ILE A 887 21.81 -11.92 -17.17
N ARG A 888 21.62 -10.74 -16.55
CA ARG A 888 22.72 -9.86 -16.15
C ARG A 888 23.66 -10.52 -15.14
N ASP A 889 23.13 -11.14 -14.10
CA ASP A 889 23.90 -11.85 -13.08
C ASP A 889 24.76 -12.97 -13.70
N ALA A 890 24.21 -13.74 -14.64
CA ALA A 890 24.96 -14.78 -15.35
C ALA A 890 26.09 -14.21 -16.22
N ILE A 891 25.87 -13.06 -16.87
CA ILE A 891 26.88 -12.34 -17.66
C ILE A 891 27.99 -11.77 -16.74
N LEU A 892 27.63 -11.16 -15.61
CA LEU A 892 28.58 -10.62 -14.62
C LEU A 892 29.41 -11.73 -13.96
N ALA A 893 28.83 -12.92 -13.77
CA ALA A 893 29.55 -14.11 -13.32
C ALA A 893 30.42 -14.76 -14.41
N GLY A 894 30.28 -14.35 -15.68
CA GLY A 894 30.98 -14.94 -16.83
C GLY A 894 30.44 -16.31 -17.26
N ASP A 895 29.26 -16.74 -16.78
CA ASP A 895 28.62 -17.98 -17.19
C ASP A 895 27.73 -17.77 -18.43
N TRP A 896 28.39 -17.74 -19.58
CA TRP A 896 27.75 -17.64 -20.90
C TRP A 896 26.84 -18.84 -21.24
N THR A 897 26.95 -19.96 -20.51
CA THR A 897 26.09 -21.14 -20.74
C THR A 897 24.77 -20.94 -20.03
N LEU A 898 24.82 -20.56 -18.75
CA LEU A 898 23.65 -20.17 -17.98
C LEU A 898 22.94 -18.97 -18.63
N ALA A 899 23.68 -17.94 -19.06
CA ALA A 899 23.11 -16.76 -19.71
C ALA A 899 22.27 -17.14 -20.96
N ASN A 900 22.77 -18.01 -21.84
CA ASN A 900 22.00 -18.49 -23.01
C ASN A 900 20.77 -19.32 -22.60
N GLN A 901 20.88 -20.20 -21.61
CA GLN A 901 19.75 -20.99 -21.12
C GLN A 901 18.66 -20.10 -20.50
N THR A 902 19.06 -19.07 -19.74
CA THR A 902 18.15 -18.08 -19.17
C THR A 902 17.49 -17.25 -20.27
N VAL A 903 18.23 -16.79 -21.29
CA VAL A 903 17.67 -16.07 -22.45
C VAL A 903 16.55 -16.86 -23.13
N GLU A 904 16.75 -18.15 -23.42
CA GLU A 904 15.72 -19.01 -24.03
C GLU A 904 14.51 -19.22 -23.09
N LYS A 905 14.76 -19.39 -21.78
CA LYS A 905 13.69 -19.55 -20.78
C LYS A 905 12.84 -18.28 -20.65
N VAL A 906 13.48 -17.11 -20.55
CA VAL A 906 12.80 -15.81 -20.45
C VAL A 906 12.04 -15.51 -21.75
N ALA A 907 12.61 -15.80 -22.92
CA ALA A 907 11.90 -15.68 -24.20
C ALA A 907 10.65 -16.58 -24.27
N LYS A 908 10.70 -17.80 -23.73
CA LYS A 908 9.52 -18.65 -23.60
C LYS A 908 8.46 -18.03 -22.67
N ILE A 909 8.86 -17.54 -21.50
CA ILE A 909 7.93 -16.94 -20.52
C ILE A 909 7.25 -15.69 -21.10
N ILE A 910 8.00 -14.80 -21.77
CA ILE A 910 7.45 -13.63 -22.47
C ILE A 910 6.44 -14.04 -23.55
N ARG A 911 6.73 -15.08 -24.34
CA ARG A 911 5.79 -15.63 -25.34
C ARG A 911 4.53 -16.20 -24.70
N ASP A 912 4.66 -16.96 -23.62
CA ASP A 912 3.53 -17.53 -22.88
C ASP A 912 2.66 -16.42 -22.24
N ALA A 913 3.27 -15.32 -21.78
CA ALA A 913 2.57 -14.11 -21.34
C ALA A 913 1.83 -13.39 -22.47
N GLY A 914 2.45 -13.28 -23.66
CA GLY A 914 1.78 -12.80 -24.87
C GLY A 914 0.57 -13.67 -25.25
N ALA A 915 0.71 -15.00 -25.16
CA ALA A 915 -0.36 -15.95 -25.45
C ALA A 915 -1.57 -15.82 -24.49
N ASN A 916 -1.36 -15.37 -23.25
CA ASN A 916 -2.45 -15.09 -22.29
C ASN A 916 -3.43 -14.00 -22.77
N LEU A 917 -2.98 -13.09 -23.64
CA LEU A 917 -3.83 -12.06 -24.22
C LEU A 917 -4.74 -12.61 -25.34
N TRP A 918 -4.42 -13.76 -25.94
CA TRP A 918 -5.21 -14.33 -27.04
C TRP A 918 -6.47 -15.07 -26.57
N GLN A 919 -7.58 -14.91 -27.29
CA GLN A 919 -8.75 -15.78 -27.19
C GLN A 919 -8.62 -16.98 -28.15
N GLU A 920 -8.85 -18.19 -27.65
CA GLU A 920 -9.38 -19.25 -28.52
C GLU A 920 -10.85 -18.91 -28.82
N HIS A 921 -11.18 -18.75 -30.11
CA HIS A 921 -12.51 -18.38 -30.64
C HIS A 921 -13.49 -19.56 -30.73
#